data_AF-A0A6G0IPR0-F1
#
_entry.id   AF-A0A6G0IPR0-F1
#
_cell.length_a   1.000
_cell.length_b   1.000
_cell.length_c   1.000
_cell.angle_alpha   90.00
_cell.angle_beta   90.00
_cell.angle_gamma   90.00
#
_symmetry.space_group_name_H-M   'P 1'
#
loop_
_entity.id
_entity.type
_entity.pdbx_description
1 polymer ?
#
loop_
_entity_poly.entity_id
_entity_poly.type
_entity_poly.pdbx_seq_one_letter_code
_entity_poly.pdbx_strand_id
1 'polypeptide(L)'
;MAGERMSVQLAVVVVLSVLLTGATHAGPEMDPYKILGVTRSASQAEIKKVYKRLAKEWHPDKNKNPGAEDMFIKITKSYEILSNEDKRANYDRYGQTDDTQPYGGSRHGHRHDSFYFDESFFNFPFNSKNHRDFADSKYILHFNQYVNDVVPDSYKRPYLIKITSDWCFSCIHIEPVWKEVVQEMETLGVGIGVVDVGYERRLANHLGAHRTPSILGVINGKVTFFHYAVAKEHLRQFVEDLLPQRLVERVTDTNDLQFLNSWHELNKPHVLLFDQVPVVPLLYKLTAFAYKDYLQFGYVDQGLSETANLQKQFNINTYAPTMLVFKENTDNPADIIQAKGMKKQIIDEFMANNKFLLVPRLVNQKLFDELCPVKQFHRRRKYCVLLITGDEETFSFGNQAFLSFASTNAREVVRFAYVYQRLQQPLCDILMQNKDSEQSPTQVVILERRNAAGKAFFKPVTAWNGSEEDKQRLLEELQRLQKDPSILIHDAMLPELNNEFASMFVIRWIYASYDYLSEVIDDILHNNWREMMPLLSLIFSALFILFGTVVIQAFSDSSDDKQTKPKAKDGTKAENGSPGTGSSSSSRPPKKNFVEVTELTDITYMSNLVKLRPGHMNIVLVLTDASKNILLSKFAKEVYSFTGSLTLHFSFLNIDKHSQWMNTLLEYAQDATQIDADEDDGGNHKMDYTGYVLALNGHKKYLCLFKPVYTGEDLEGKSSEDEGSTSGGRSRSSSRDDHPSRKSNRSRSISTLQIHHKLDRLGLWMERLMEGTLPRYYIPAWPGLDKITPSK
;
A
#
# COMPACT_ATOMS: atom_id res chain seq x y z
N MET A 1 65.86 10.75 -18.52
CA MET A 1 65.02 9.62 -18.06
C MET A 1 65.63 9.08 -16.77
N ALA A 2 65.11 9.47 -15.60
CA ALA A 2 65.61 8.98 -14.30
C ALA A 2 64.61 9.18 -13.14
N GLY A 3 63.97 10.35 -13.06
CA GLY A 3 63.18 10.74 -11.88
C GLY A 3 61.87 9.97 -11.63
N GLU A 4 61.18 9.52 -12.68
CA GLU A 4 59.79 9.05 -12.55
C GLU A 4 59.65 7.70 -11.82
N ARG A 5 60.65 6.81 -11.90
CA ARG A 5 60.56 5.47 -11.29
C ARG A 5 60.71 5.45 -9.77
N MET A 6 61.26 6.51 -9.15
CA MET A 6 61.42 6.58 -7.69
C MET A 6 60.14 7.03 -6.96
N SER A 7 59.29 7.83 -7.60
CA SER A 7 58.07 8.36 -6.96
C SER A 7 57.02 7.27 -6.69
N VAL A 8 56.81 6.37 -7.66
CA VAL A 8 55.75 5.35 -7.61
C VAL A 8 55.95 4.36 -6.45
N GLN A 9 57.20 3.96 -6.17
CA GLN A 9 57.48 3.05 -5.04
C GLN A 9 57.25 3.72 -3.68
N LEU A 10 57.52 5.03 -3.56
CA LEU A 10 57.24 5.77 -2.33
C LEU A 10 55.73 5.92 -2.09
N ALA A 11 54.97 6.24 -3.15
CA ALA A 11 53.52 6.40 -3.09
C ALA A 11 52.80 5.11 -2.63
N VAL A 12 53.18 3.95 -3.17
CA VAL A 12 52.58 2.65 -2.80
C VAL A 12 52.83 2.31 -1.32
N VAL A 13 54.03 2.59 -0.79
CA VAL A 13 54.34 2.38 0.64
C VAL A 13 53.53 3.31 1.55
N VAL A 14 53.36 4.58 1.17
CA VAL A 14 52.54 5.53 1.95
C VAL A 14 51.07 5.10 1.95
N VAL A 15 50.51 4.70 0.79
CA VAL A 15 49.11 4.22 0.70
C VAL A 15 48.90 2.95 1.54
N LEU A 16 49.84 2.00 1.54
CA LEU A 16 49.75 0.83 2.41
C LEU A 16 49.80 1.17 3.90
N SER A 17 50.60 2.18 4.29
CA SER A 17 50.69 2.58 5.70
C SER A 17 49.41 3.27 6.21
N VAL A 18 48.73 4.06 5.37
CA VAL A 18 47.44 4.70 5.71
C VAL A 18 46.29 3.69 5.80
N LEU A 19 46.31 2.63 4.96
CA LEU A 19 45.32 1.55 5.00
C LEU A 19 45.43 0.63 6.24
N LEU A 20 46.50 0.75 7.04
CA LEU A 20 46.75 -0.08 8.23
C LEU A 20 46.53 0.65 9.57
N THR A 21 46.15 1.94 9.56
CA THR A 21 45.83 2.71 10.78
C THR A 21 44.34 2.99 10.97
N GLY A 22 43.46 2.34 10.21
CA GLY A 22 42.00 2.47 10.31
C GLY A 22 41.38 1.75 11.52
N ALA A 23 41.75 2.12 12.75
CA ALA A 23 41.19 1.54 13.98
C ALA A 23 41.05 2.57 15.12
N THR A 24 39.85 2.62 15.72
CA THR A 24 39.39 3.62 16.72
C THR A 24 39.28 5.04 16.13
N HIS A 25 38.24 5.85 16.36
CA HIS A 25 37.48 6.09 17.60
C HIS A 25 35.94 6.01 17.42
N ALA A 26 35.19 6.09 18.52
CA ALA A 26 33.72 6.06 18.54
C ALA A 26 33.12 7.12 19.49
N GLY A 27 31.95 7.68 19.12
CA GLY A 27 31.11 8.55 19.97
C GLY A 27 31.73 9.89 20.40
N PRO A 28 31.12 10.62 21.36
CA PRO A 28 29.79 10.46 21.98
C PRO A 28 28.88 11.69 21.61
N GLU A 29 27.81 12.14 22.28
CA GLU A 29 27.19 11.82 23.58
C GLU A 29 25.68 12.18 23.62
N MET A 30 24.78 11.25 23.97
CA MET A 30 23.45 11.57 24.56
C MET A 30 23.58 11.50 26.07
N ASP A 31 24.11 12.56 26.70
CA ASP A 31 24.57 12.50 28.10
C ASP A 31 23.43 12.18 29.10
N PRO A 32 23.42 10.98 29.72
CA PRO A 32 22.37 10.58 30.63
C PRO A 32 22.47 11.26 32.00
N TYR A 33 23.68 11.72 32.38
CA TYR A 33 23.90 12.47 33.60
C TYR A 33 23.29 13.87 33.48
N LYS A 34 23.47 14.54 32.33
CA LYS A 34 22.78 15.81 32.03
C LYS A 34 21.26 15.65 31.96
N ILE A 35 20.75 14.57 31.36
CA ILE A 35 19.29 14.33 31.22
C ILE A 35 18.61 14.04 32.56
N LEU A 36 19.24 13.28 33.46
CA LEU A 36 18.74 13.09 34.83
C LEU A 36 19.07 14.27 35.75
N GLY A 37 19.97 15.19 35.37
CA GLY A 37 20.40 16.30 36.21
C GLY A 37 21.21 15.85 37.43
N VAL A 38 22.08 14.85 37.25
CA VAL A 38 22.93 14.24 38.30
C VAL A 38 24.40 14.29 37.89
N THR A 39 25.34 14.24 38.84
CA THR A 39 26.77 14.24 38.54
C THR A 39 27.27 12.85 38.13
N ARG A 40 28.43 12.78 37.46
CA ARG A 40 29.11 11.48 37.20
C ARG A 40 29.55 10.76 38.49
N SER A 41 29.58 11.46 39.62
CA SER A 41 29.81 10.92 40.97
C SER A 41 28.54 10.49 41.72
N ALA A 42 27.34 10.67 41.16
CA ALA A 42 26.09 10.41 41.85
C ALA A 42 25.92 8.92 42.22
N SER A 43 25.36 8.67 43.41
CA SER A 43 25.12 7.30 43.90
C SER A 43 23.90 6.65 43.24
N GLN A 44 23.82 5.32 43.21
CA GLN A 44 22.65 4.63 42.66
C GLN A 44 21.34 4.99 43.38
N ALA A 45 21.39 5.22 44.70
CA ALA A 45 20.26 5.69 45.49
C ALA A 45 19.80 7.11 45.07
N GLU A 46 20.74 7.98 44.71
CA GLU A 46 20.48 9.35 44.25
C GLU A 46 19.91 9.37 42.83
N ILE A 47 20.51 8.61 41.90
CA ILE A 47 20.02 8.41 40.53
C ILE A 47 18.57 7.89 40.56
N LYS A 48 18.29 6.87 41.37
CA LYS A 48 16.94 6.29 41.57
C LYS A 48 15.95 7.28 42.20
N LYS A 49 16.40 8.12 43.15
CA LYS A 49 15.60 9.17 43.78
C LYS A 49 15.25 10.30 42.80
N VAL A 50 16.20 10.70 41.95
CA VAL A 50 15.99 11.76 40.95
C VAL A 50 15.14 11.26 39.78
N TYR A 51 15.35 10.02 39.31
CA TYR A 51 14.45 9.37 38.34
C TYR A 51 13.00 9.32 38.87
N LYS A 52 12.76 8.85 40.10
CA LYS A 52 11.41 8.80 40.68
C LYS A 52 10.73 10.19 40.79
N ARG A 53 11.49 11.27 40.95
CA ARG A 53 10.97 12.65 40.89
C ARG A 53 10.59 13.01 39.45
N LEU A 54 11.54 12.90 38.52
CA LEU A 54 11.36 13.30 37.12
C LEU A 54 10.27 12.48 36.40
N ALA A 55 10.20 11.17 36.62
CA ALA A 55 9.16 10.31 36.06
C ALA A 55 7.75 10.65 36.57
N LYS A 56 7.61 11.21 37.79
CA LYS A 56 6.32 11.70 38.32
C LYS A 56 5.95 13.07 37.75
N GLU A 57 6.95 13.92 37.51
CA GLU A 57 6.83 15.29 37.00
C GLU A 57 6.53 15.33 35.49
N TRP A 58 7.12 14.41 34.71
CA TRP A 58 7.01 14.31 33.26
C TRP A 58 6.04 13.21 32.78
N HIS A 59 5.28 12.58 33.68
CA HIS A 59 4.30 11.54 33.34
C HIS A 59 3.23 12.07 32.37
N PRO A 60 2.99 11.43 31.20
CA PRO A 60 2.08 11.95 30.18
C PRO A 60 0.66 12.23 30.71
N ASP A 61 0.04 11.28 31.43
CA ASP A 61 -1.31 11.43 32.02
C ASP A 61 -1.47 12.63 32.98
N LYS A 62 -0.36 13.16 33.52
CA LYS A 62 -0.37 14.19 34.58
C LYS A 62 0.22 15.52 34.11
N ASN A 63 1.07 15.50 33.07
CA ASN A 63 1.74 16.67 32.54
C ASN A 63 1.25 16.97 31.12
N LYS A 64 0.35 17.96 31.01
CA LYS A 64 -0.32 18.36 29.76
C LYS A 64 0.58 19.08 28.74
N ASN A 65 1.91 19.07 28.90
CA ASN A 65 2.83 19.67 27.94
C ASN A 65 3.06 18.74 26.74
N PRO A 66 3.01 19.24 25.49
CA PRO A 66 3.14 18.41 24.28
C PRO A 66 4.54 17.83 24.03
N GLY A 67 5.51 18.07 24.92
CA GLY A 67 6.83 17.44 24.94
C GLY A 67 7.10 16.62 26.21
N ALA A 68 6.07 16.34 27.02
CA ALA A 68 6.23 15.55 28.23
C ALA A 68 6.60 14.09 27.92
N GLU A 69 6.01 13.53 26.88
CA GLU A 69 6.29 12.21 26.31
C GLU A 69 7.77 12.07 25.92
N ASP A 70 8.29 12.97 25.07
CA ASP A 70 9.71 13.01 24.67
C ASP A 70 10.67 13.09 25.86
N MET A 71 10.33 13.89 26.87
CA MET A 71 11.15 14.04 28.08
C MET A 71 11.10 12.77 28.92
N PHE A 72 9.92 12.18 29.12
CA PHE A 72 9.75 10.92 29.85
C PHE A 72 10.54 9.76 29.21
N ILE A 73 10.53 9.68 27.87
CA ILE A 73 11.34 8.72 27.09
C ILE A 73 12.84 8.94 27.35
N LYS A 74 13.33 10.19 27.28
CA LYS A 74 14.75 10.52 27.53
C LYS A 74 15.16 10.21 28.97
N ILE A 75 14.36 10.63 29.95
CA ILE A 75 14.56 10.35 31.38
C ILE A 75 14.66 8.83 31.63
N THR A 76 13.82 8.03 30.99
CA THR A 76 13.80 6.57 31.15
C THR A 76 15.04 5.91 30.54
N LYS A 77 15.41 6.26 29.30
CA LYS A 77 16.64 5.75 28.66
C LYS A 77 17.90 6.11 29.46
N SER A 78 17.98 7.33 29.95
CA SER A 78 19.11 7.77 30.79
C SER A 78 19.16 7.07 32.15
N TYR A 79 18.02 6.72 32.72
CA TYR A 79 17.98 5.86 33.91
C TYR A 79 18.39 4.41 33.60
N GLU A 80 18.01 3.84 32.46
CA GLU A 80 18.42 2.47 32.09
C GLU A 80 19.95 2.33 31.98
N ILE A 81 20.62 3.32 31.38
CA ILE A 81 22.09 3.35 31.26
C ILE A 81 22.76 3.49 32.63
N LEU A 82 22.25 4.36 33.50
CA LEU A 82 22.92 4.73 34.76
C LEU A 82 22.56 3.86 35.97
N SER A 83 21.42 3.17 35.95
CA SER A 83 20.89 2.40 37.10
C SER A 83 21.58 1.06 37.35
N ASN A 84 22.31 0.53 36.36
CA ASN A 84 23.12 -0.67 36.48
C ASN A 84 24.61 -0.27 36.43
N GLU A 85 25.42 -0.79 37.35
CA GLU A 85 26.81 -0.37 37.51
C GLU A 85 27.72 -0.84 36.35
N ASP A 86 27.44 -2.00 35.75
CA ASP A 86 28.17 -2.49 34.56
C ASP A 86 27.80 -1.67 33.31
N LYS A 87 26.51 -1.39 33.09
CA LYS A 87 26.05 -0.51 31.99
C LYS A 87 26.66 0.89 32.11
N ARG A 88 26.64 1.46 33.32
CA ARG A 88 27.24 2.76 33.64
C ARG A 88 28.75 2.75 33.44
N ALA A 89 29.47 1.73 33.94
CA ALA A 89 30.91 1.62 33.77
C ALA A 89 31.32 1.44 32.31
N ASN A 90 30.54 0.71 31.51
CA ASN A 90 30.77 0.60 30.06
C ASN A 90 30.50 1.93 29.35
N TYR A 91 29.42 2.63 29.70
CA TYR A 91 29.12 3.96 29.18
C TYR A 91 30.22 4.98 29.51
N ASP A 92 30.66 5.03 30.78
CA ASP A 92 31.72 5.94 31.25
C ASP A 92 33.09 5.66 30.62
N ARG A 93 33.33 4.43 30.12
CA ARG A 93 34.58 4.01 29.45
C ARG A 93 34.56 4.17 27.93
N TYR A 94 33.41 3.94 27.29
CA TYR A 94 33.33 3.74 25.83
C TYR A 94 32.33 4.66 25.12
N GLY A 95 31.47 5.39 25.83
CA GLY A 95 30.59 6.42 25.26
C GLY A 95 29.48 5.92 24.31
N GLN A 96 29.28 4.61 24.20
CA GLN A 96 28.25 3.98 23.37
C GLN A 96 27.14 3.34 24.22
N THR A 97 25.93 3.25 23.63
CA THR A 97 24.69 2.83 24.31
C THR A 97 23.93 1.76 23.52
N ASP A 98 24.63 0.96 22.71
CA ASP A 98 24.02 0.01 21.78
C ASP A 98 24.52 -1.42 22.02
N ASP A 99 23.61 -2.39 22.06
CA ASP A 99 23.89 -3.80 22.41
C ASP A 99 24.48 -4.60 21.22
N THR A 100 25.29 -3.96 20.37
CA THR A 100 25.76 -4.50 19.09
C THR A 100 27.13 -5.19 19.16
N GLN A 101 27.27 -6.15 20.08
CA GLN A 101 28.31 -7.20 20.00
C GLN A 101 27.72 -8.62 20.01
N PRO A 102 28.04 -9.48 19.02
CA PRO A 102 27.65 -10.88 19.04
C PRO A 102 28.49 -11.67 20.06
N TYR A 103 27.82 -12.49 20.88
CA TYR A 103 28.46 -13.18 22.02
C TYR A 103 29.36 -14.33 21.57
N GLY A 104 30.68 -14.11 21.58
CA GLY A 104 31.69 -15.19 21.53
C GLY A 104 31.80 -15.87 22.88
N GLY A 105 31.25 -17.08 23.03
CA GLY A 105 31.02 -17.68 24.34
C GLY A 105 32.26 -18.25 25.05
N SER A 106 32.32 -18.06 26.37
CA SER A 106 32.99 -18.99 27.29
C SER A 106 32.40 -18.92 28.71
N ARG A 107 32.48 -20.03 29.44
CA ARG A 107 31.98 -20.16 30.80
C ARG A 107 32.82 -19.32 31.77
N HIS A 108 32.17 -18.65 32.72
CA HIS A 108 32.43 -18.79 34.16
C HIS A 108 31.18 -18.33 34.92
N GLY A 109 30.89 -18.95 36.06
CA GLY A 109 29.72 -18.60 36.87
C GLY A 109 30.11 -17.73 38.06
N HIS A 110 29.45 -16.58 38.23
CA HIS A 110 29.36 -15.92 39.52
C HIS A 110 27.91 -15.54 39.83
N ARG A 111 27.52 -15.83 41.08
CA ARG A 111 26.22 -15.56 41.67
C ARG A 111 26.36 -14.29 42.48
N HIS A 112 25.55 -13.27 42.22
CA HIS A 112 25.49 -12.06 43.04
C HIS A 112 24.05 -11.55 43.15
N ASP A 113 23.73 -10.96 44.31
CA ASP A 113 22.36 -10.59 44.67
C ASP A 113 21.79 -9.47 43.79
N SER A 114 20.65 -9.76 43.15
CA SER A 114 19.75 -8.72 42.68
C SER A 114 18.96 -8.19 43.88
N PHE A 115 19.24 -6.95 44.28
CA PHE A 115 18.53 -6.29 45.38
C PHE A 115 17.04 -6.12 45.04
N TYR A 116 16.18 -6.85 45.75
CA TYR A 116 14.72 -6.77 45.66
C TYR A 116 14.23 -5.31 45.68
N PHE A 117 13.47 -4.90 44.66
CA PHE A 117 12.84 -3.58 44.68
C PHE A 117 11.55 -3.49 43.84
N ASP A 118 10.47 -4.03 44.41
CA ASP A 118 9.07 -3.60 44.19
C ASP A 118 8.68 -3.27 42.73
N GLU A 119 8.39 -4.32 41.95
CA GLU A 119 7.94 -4.23 40.56
C GLU A 119 6.53 -3.61 40.42
N SER A 120 5.77 -3.46 41.52
CA SER A 120 4.36 -3.03 41.48
C SER A 120 4.16 -1.59 40.95
N PHE A 121 5.21 -0.77 40.96
CA PHE A 121 5.11 0.66 40.65
C PHE A 121 5.36 1.04 39.18
N PHE A 122 5.94 0.15 38.37
CA PHE A 122 6.39 0.47 37.00
C PHE A 122 6.16 -0.67 36.00
N ASN A 123 5.00 -1.34 36.07
CA ASN A 123 4.63 -2.39 35.11
C ASN A 123 4.18 -1.80 33.74
N PHE A 124 5.06 -1.05 33.09
CA PHE A 124 4.88 -0.50 31.73
C PHE A 124 5.54 -1.45 30.71
N PRO A 125 4.85 -1.84 29.62
CA PRO A 125 5.33 -2.89 28.71
C PRO A 125 6.56 -2.50 27.87
N PHE A 126 6.94 -1.22 27.84
CA PHE A 126 8.07 -0.71 27.05
C PHE A 126 9.45 -1.20 27.51
N ASN A 127 9.63 -1.51 28.79
CA ASN A 127 10.97 -1.56 29.41
C ASN A 127 11.55 -2.97 29.62
N SER A 128 11.08 -3.96 28.85
CA SER A 128 11.61 -5.33 28.88
C SER A 128 11.69 -5.94 27.48
N LYS A 129 12.91 -6.08 26.94
CA LYS A 129 13.19 -6.89 25.74
C LYS A 129 12.73 -8.35 25.89
N ASN A 130 12.53 -8.82 27.13
CA ASN A 130 12.08 -10.17 27.46
C ASN A 130 10.54 -10.29 27.60
N HIS A 131 9.78 -9.20 27.39
CA HIS A 131 8.31 -9.21 27.49
C HIS A 131 7.60 -8.59 26.27
N ARG A 132 8.24 -8.61 25.08
CA ARG A 132 7.47 -8.80 23.85
C ARG A 132 6.76 -10.15 24.01
N ASP A 133 5.44 -10.12 24.22
CA ASP A 133 4.66 -11.34 24.47
C ASP A 133 4.92 -12.36 23.36
N PHE A 134 5.16 -13.61 23.75
CA PHE A 134 5.45 -14.74 22.86
C PHE A 134 4.35 -14.94 21.77
N ALA A 135 3.16 -14.38 22.00
CA ALA A 135 2.06 -14.30 21.06
C ALA A 135 2.33 -13.36 19.87
N ASP A 136 2.81 -12.12 20.07
CA ASP A 136 3.00 -11.17 18.96
C ASP A 136 4.13 -11.63 18.02
N SER A 137 5.19 -12.26 18.54
CA SER A 137 6.29 -12.83 17.74
C SER A 137 5.87 -13.91 16.74
N LYS A 138 4.70 -14.56 16.93
CA LYS A 138 4.13 -15.52 15.98
C LYS A 138 3.62 -14.84 14.70
N TYR A 139 3.21 -13.58 14.79
CA TYR A 139 2.50 -12.87 13.72
C TYR A 139 3.37 -11.80 13.03
N ILE A 140 4.63 -11.62 13.42
CA ILE A 140 5.54 -10.66 12.76
C ILE A 140 5.72 -11.06 11.29
N LEU A 141 5.35 -10.15 10.38
CA LEU A 141 5.50 -10.33 8.95
C LEU A 141 6.71 -9.55 8.43
N HIS A 142 7.62 -10.26 7.76
CA HIS A 142 8.69 -9.67 6.97
C HIS A 142 8.28 -9.48 5.51
N PHE A 143 8.88 -8.51 4.80
CA PHE A 143 8.56 -8.20 3.39
C PHE A 143 8.50 -9.44 2.48
N ASN A 144 9.45 -10.37 2.62
CA ASN A 144 9.51 -11.58 1.80
C ASN A 144 8.35 -12.56 2.08
N GLN A 145 7.94 -12.69 3.34
CA GLN A 145 6.79 -13.54 3.72
C GLN A 145 5.47 -12.92 3.23
N TYR A 146 5.37 -11.59 3.28
CA TYR A 146 4.21 -10.90 2.73
C TYR A 146 4.02 -11.19 1.23
N VAL A 147 5.09 -11.04 0.43
CA VAL A 147 5.03 -11.25 -1.02
C VAL A 147 4.84 -12.73 -1.40
N ASN A 148 5.53 -13.65 -0.72
CA ASN A 148 5.54 -15.07 -1.12
C ASN A 148 4.40 -15.90 -0.50
N ASP A 149 4.00 -15.59 0.73
CA ASP A 149 3.05 -16.41 1.50
C ASP A 149 1.68 -15.70 1.63
N VAL A 150 1.68 -14.45 2.12
CA VAL A 150 0.44 -13.70 2.42
C VAL A 150 -0.32 -13.31 1.15
N VAL A 151 0.34 -12.73 0.15
CA VAL A 151 -0.33 -12.27 -1.07
C VAL A 151 -1.00 -13.44 -1.83
N PRO A 152 -0.33 -14.58 -2.10
CA PRO A 152 -0.98 -15.72 -2.76
C PRO A 152 -2.09 -16.38 -1.94
N ASP A 153 -1.97 -16.43 -0.60
CA ASP A 153 -2.99 -17.02 0.26
C ASP A 153 -4.18 -16.07 0.53
N SER A 154 -3.99 -14.76 0.34
CA SER A 154 -5.06 -13.74 0.42
C SER A 154 -6.19 -13.93 -0.60
N TYR A 155 -5.95 -14.74 -1.65
CA TYR A 155 -6.99 -15.17 -2.59
C TYR A 155 -7.91 -16.28 -2.02
N LYS A 156 -7.58 -16.89 -0.87
CA LYS A 156 -8.34 -17.98 -0.23
C LYS A 156 -8.88 -17.61 1.16
N ARG A 157 -8.25 -16.67 1.85
CA ARG A 157 -8.74 -16.08 3.12
C ARG A 157 -8.37 -14.60 3.21
N PRO A 158 -9.19 -13.74 3.82
CA PRO A 158 -8.75 -12.40 4.16
C PRO A 158 -7.63 -12.46 5.22
N TYR A 159 -6.75 -11.47 5.20
CA TYR A 159 -5.77 -11.21 6.25
C TYR A 159 -6.10 -9.90 6.97
N LEU A 160 -5.89 -9.86 8.29
CA LEU A 160 -5.97 -8.68 9.14
C LEU A 160 -4.58 -8.38 9.71
N ILE A 161 -4.05 -7.19 9.43
CA ILE A 161 -2.67 -6.81 9.74
C ILE A 161 -2.63 -5.54 10.59
N LYS A 162 -1.97 -5.60 11.75
CA LYS A 162 -1.68 -4.45 12.64
C LYS A 162 -0.32 -3.85 12.30
N ILE A 163 -0.29 -2.56 12.01
CA ILE A 163 0.92 -1.76 11.81
C ILE A 163 1.21 -1.01 13.11
N THR A 164 2.39 -1.25 13.69
CA THR A 164 2.77 -0.83 15.05
C THR A 164 4.19 -0.25 15.10
N SER A 165 4.62 0.22 16.28
CA SER A 165 5.97 0.69 16.58
C SER A 165 6.24 0.56 18.08
N ASP A 166 7.47 0.23 18.48
CA ASP A 166 7.91 0.21 19.89
C ASP A 166 7.66 1.53 20.64
N TRP A 167 7.56 2.66 19.91
CA TRP A 167 7.36 4.00 20.48
C TRP A 167 5.99 4.57 20.10
N CYS A 168 4.92 3.86 20.49
CA CYS A 168 3.53 4.19 20.13
C CYS A 168 2.55 3.93 21.28
N PHE A 169 2.19 4.96 22.05
CA PHE A 169 1.22 4.85 23.15
C PHE A 169 -0.18 4.43 22.67
N SER A 170 -0.63 4.98 21.54
CA SER A 170 -1.88 4.56 20.89
C SER A 170 -1.91 3.08 20.48
N CYS A 171 -0.75 2.46 20.25
CA CYS A 171 -0.63 1.03 19.95
C CYS A 171 -0.87 0.17 21.19
N ILE A 172 -0.43 0.61 22.39
CA ILE A 172 -0.75 -0.05 23.66
C ILE A 172 -2.26 -0.03 23.92
N HIS A 173 -2.93 1.11 23.68
CA HIS A 173 -4.37 1.23 23.96
C HIS A 173 -5.25 0.28 23.14
N ILE A 174 -4.82 -0.09 21.92
CA ILE A 174 -5.55 -1.06 21.08
C ILE A 174 -5.17 -2.52 21.36
N GLU A 175 -4.07 -2.78 22.08
CA GLU A 175 -3.50 -4.12 22.23
C GLU A 175 -4.43 -5.14 22.91
N PRO A 176 -5.22 -4.81 23.95
CA PRO A 176 -6.16 -5.76 24.55
C PRO A 176 -7.27 -6.18 23.56
N VAL A 177 -7.83 -5.21 22.82
CA VAL A 177 -8.87 -5.44 21.81
C VAL A 177 -8.31 -6.24 20.63
N TRP A 178 -7.09 -5.92 20.21
CA TRP A 178 -6.38 -6.65 19.16
C TRP A 178 -6.17 -8.12 19.55
N LYS A 179 -5.68 -8.40 20.76
CA LYS A 179 -5.43 -9.78 21.23
C LYS A 179 -6.72 -10.60 21.32
N GLU A 180 -7.84 -10.01 21.76
CA GLU A 180 -9.14 -10.70 21.75
C GLU A 180 -9.64 -10.98 20.32
N VAL A 181 -9.58 -9.98 19.43
CA VAL A 181 -10.02 -10.13 18.03
C VAL A 181 -9.16 -11.14 17.27
N VAL A 182 -7.83 -11.13 17.47
CA VAL A 182 -6.92 -12.13 16.87
C VAL A 182 -7.29 -13.54 17.29
N GLN A 183 -7.63 -13.77 18.56
CA GLN A 183 -8.02 -15.09 19.05
C GLN A 183 -9.35 -15.56 18.43
N GLU A 184 -10.33 -14.67 18.24
CA GLU A 184 -11.57 -15.02 17.53
C GLU A 184 -11.30 -15.29 16.03
N MET A 185 -10.71 -14.31 15.34
CA MET A 185 -10.54 -14.33 13.88
C MET A 185 -9.62 -15.45 13.39
N GLU A 186 -8.54 -15.79 14.11
CA GLU A 186 -7.69 -16.93 13.73
C GLU A 186 -8.46 -18.25 13.80
N THR A 187 -9.35 -18.45 14.80
CA THR A 187 -10.16 -19.67 14.90
C THR A 187 -11.25 -19.80 13.84
N LEU A 188 -11.62 -18.68 13.21
CA LEU A 188 -12.47 -18.64 12.01
C LEU A 188 -11.67 -18.85 10.70
N GLY A 189 -10.33 -18.84 10.76
CA GLY A 189 -9.43 -19.06 9.62
C GLY A 189 -8.91 -17.80 8.94
N VAL A 190 -9.13 -16.61 9.51
CA VAL A 190 -8.56 -15.34 9.03
C VAL A 190 -7.03 -15.35 9.20
N GLY A 191 -6.28 -14.84 8.23
CA GLY A 191 -4.84 -14.67 8.36
C GLY A 191 -4.51 -13.48 9.27
N ILE A 192 -3.54 -13.61 10.18
CA ILE A 192 -3.17 -12.54 11.13
C ILE A 192 -1.74 -12.10 10.86
N GLY A 193 -1.50 -10.79 10.86
CA GLY A 193 -0.17 -10.20 10.71
C GLY A 193 0.09 -9.01 11.64
N VAL A 194 1.37 -8.80 11.95
CA VAL A 194 1.87 -7.61 12.66
C VAL A 194 3.11 -7.11 11.92
N VAL A 195 3.15 -5.82 11.60
CA VAL A 195 4.33 -5.17 10.99
C VAL A 195 4.77 -4.04 11.91
N ASP A 196 6.01 -4.14 12.38
CA ASP A 196 6.64 -3.08 13.16
C ASP A 196 7.39 -2.13 12.21
N VAL A 197 6.96 -0.87 12.16
CA VAL A 197 7.54 0.17 11.28
C VAL A 197 9.00 0.48 11.63
N GLY A 198 9.44 0.18 12.86
CA GLY A 198 10.83 0.30 13.29
C GLY A 198 11.78 -0.70 12.62
N TYR A 199 11.29 -1.91 12.31
CA TYR A 199 12.09 -3.01 11.76
C TYR A 199 11.78 -3.26 10.28
N GLU A 200 10.50 -3.44 9.94
CA GLU A 200 10.03 -3.81 8.58
C GLU A 200 9.51 -2.59 7.81
N ARG A 201 10.28 -1.50 7.88
CA ARG A 201 9.96 -0.20 7.26
C ARG A 201 9.72 -0.29 5.74
N ARG A 202 10.36 -1.26 5.07
CA ARG A 202 10.12 -1.60 3.65
C ARG A 202 8.70 -2.13 3.43
N LEU A 203 8.23 -3.05 4.27
CA LEU A 203 6.87 -3.60 4.19
C LEU A 203 5.82 -2.55 4.57
N ALA A 204 6.06 -1.77 5.62
CA ALA A 204 5.18 -0.67 6.00
C ALA A 204 4.97 0.33 4.84
N ASN A 205 6.05 0.72 4.15
CA ASN A 205 5.96 1.58 2.96
C ASN A 205 5.25 0.89 1.78
N HIS A 206 5.49 -0.40 1.53
CA HIS A 206 4.81 -1.16 0.48
C HIS A 206 3.29 -1.30 0.72
N LEU A 207 2.88 -1.35 1.99
CA LEU A 207 1.48 -1.36 2.42
C LEU A 207 0.84 0.04 2.47
N GLY A 208 1.57 1.12 2.12
CA GLY A 208 1.12 2.51 2.24
C GLY A 208 0.95 3.00 3.69
N ALA A 209 1.40 2.21 4.68
CA ALA A 209 1.11 2.41 6.08
C ALA A 209 2.11 3.37 6.76
N HIS A 210 1.97 4.66 6.47
CA HIS A 210 2.86 5.72 6.95
C HIS A 210 2.51 6.28 8.36
N ARG A 211 1.56 5.67 9.08
CA ARG A 211 1.10 6.10 10.41
C ARG A 211 1.02 4.90 11.37
N THR A 212 1.13 5.14 12.68
CA THR A 212 0.96 4.12 13.72
C THR A 212 0.01 4.62 14.84
N PRO A 213 -0.86 3.76 15.39
CA PRO A 213 -1.25 2.46 14.84
C PRO A 213 -1.94 2.63 13.47
N SER A 214 -2.00 1.56 12.69
CA SER A 214 -2.94 1.43 11.58
C SER A 214 -3.32 -0.04 11.45
N ILE A 215 -4.57 -0.32 11.10
CA ILE A 215 -5.03 -1.68 10.84
C ILE A 215 -5.46 -1.74 9.39
N LEU A 216 -5.09 -2.81 8.69
CA LEU A 216 -5.44 -3.01 7.29
C LEU A 216 -5.87 -4.46 7.02
N GLY A 217 -6.78 -4.59 6.06
CA GLY A 217 -7.22 -5.84 5.49
C GLY A 217 -6.47 -6.13 4.20
N VAL A 218 -6.18 -7.40 3.92
CA VAL A 218 -5.63 -7.83 2.63
C VAL A 218 -6.45 -8.98 2.06
N ILE A 219 -6.94 -8.82 0.84
CA ILE A 219 -7.74 -9.84 0.13
C ILE A 219 -7.49 -9.77 -1.38
N ASN A 220 -7.27 -10.93 -2.03
CA ASN A 220 -6.88 -11.03 -3.44
C ASN A 220 -5.68 -10.12 -3.83
N GLY A 221 -4.75 -9.88 -2.90
CA GLY A 221 -3.62 -8.95 -3.05
C GLY A 221 -3.93 -7.46 -2.84
N LYS A 222 -5.21 -7.04 -2.80
CA LYS A 222 -5.61 -5.65 -2.52
C LYS A 222 -5.48 -5.36 -1.02
N VAL A 223 -4.98 -4.17 -0.70
CA VAL A 223 -4.90 -3.62 0.67
C VAL A 223 -6.05 -2.64 0.88
N THR A 224 -6.76 -2.76 2.00
CA THR A 224 -7.84 -1.85 2.43
C THR A 224 -7.57 -1.37 3.85
N PHE A 225 -7.74 -0.07 4.15
CA PHE A 225 -7.49 0.48 5.48
C PHE A 225 -8.74 0.47 6.38
N PHE A 226 -8.54 0.20 7.67
CA PHE A 226 -9.57 0.31 8.69
C PHE A 226 -9.63 1.74 9.26
N HIS A 227 -10.78 2.40 9.11
CA HIS A 227 -10.96 3.82 9.44
C HIS A 227 -11.80 4.10 10.71
N TYR A 228 -12.40 3.07 11.31
CA TYR A 228 -13.32 3.21 12.45
C TYR A 228 -12.58 3.20 13.80
N ALA A 229 -13.32 3.45 14.89
CA ALA A 229 -12.78 3.25 16.24
C ALA A 229 -12.45 1.76 16.45
N VAL A 230 -11.28 1.46 17.00
CA VAL A 230 -10.81 0.08 17.21
C VAL A 230 -11.61 -0.60 18.33
N ALA A 231 -12.65 -1.32 17.92
CA ALA A 231 -13.54 -2.12 18.76
C ALA A 231 -13.73 -3.49 18.11
N LYS A 232 -14.11 -4.49 18.91
CA LYS A 232 -14.24 -5.89 18.49
C LYS A 232 -15.25 -6.04 17.35
N GLU A 233 -16.40 -5.40 17.51
CA GLU A 233 -17.53 -5.43 16.58
C GLU A 233 -17.14 -4.79 15.24
N HIS A 234 -16.49 -3.63 15.26
CA HIS A 234 -16.03 -2.94 14.06
C HIS A 234 -14.94 -3.71 13.32
N LEU A 235 -13.98 -4.33 14.03
CA LEU A 235 -12.93 -5.14 13.39
C LEU A 235 -13.50 -6.43 12.79
N ARG A 236 -14.46 -7.06 13.46
CA ARG A 236 -15.19 -8.22 12.91
C ARG A 236 -16.01 -7.83 11.68
N GLN A 237 -16.75 -6.72 11.74
CA GLN A 237 -17.52 -6.22 10.60
C GLN A 237 -16.59 -5.87 9.43
N PHE A 238 -15.46 -5.21 9.68
CA PHE A 238 -14.46 -4.92 8.64
C PHE A 238 -13.95 -6.18 7.94
N VAL A 239 -13.67 -7.26 8.68
CA VAL A 239 -13.29 -8.56 8.06
C VAL A 239 -14.43 -9.17 7.24
N GLU A 240 -15.68 -8.90 7.59
CA GLU A 240 -16.87 -9.33 6.84
C GLU A 240 -17.09 -8.47 5.58
N ASP A 241 -16.85 -7.16 5.67
CA ASP A 241 -16.96 -6.18 4.56
C ASP A 241 -15.84 -6.35 3.51
N LEU A 242 -14.69 -6.94 3.87
CA LEU A 242 -13.66 -7.37 2.91
C LEU A 242 -14.13 -8.49 1.98
N LEU A 243 -15.18 -9.26 2.34
CA LEU A 243 -15.61 -10.43 1.58
C LEU A 243 -16.60 -10.05 0.47
N PRO A 244 -16.48 -10.62 -0.75
CA PRO A 244 -17.45 -10.40 -1.82
C PRO A 244 -18.90 -10.74 -1.40
N GLN A 245 -19.83 -9.82 -1.66
CA GLN A 245 -21.20 -9.89 -1.14
C GLN A 245 -22.00 -11.15 -1.57
N ARG A 246 -21.65 -11.75 -2.72
CA ARG A 246 -22.37 -12.91 -3.31
C ARG A 246 -21.64 -14.25 -3.12
N LEU A 247 -20.97 -14.46 -1.98
CA LEU A 247 -20.31 -15.74 -1.66
C LEU A 247 -21.26 -16.85 -1.21
N VAL A 248 -22.39 -16.48 -0.60
CA VAL A 248 -23.39 -17.42 -0.09
C VAL A 248 -24.76 -16.91 -0.50
N GLU A 249 -25.49 -17.70 -1.27
CA GLU A 249 -26.85 -17.37 -1.71
C GLU A 249 -27.87 -17.68 -0.61
N ARG A 250 -29.01 -16.97 -0.56
CA ARG A 250 -30.11 -17.29 0.36
C ARG A 250 -31.08 -18.23 -0.35
N VAL A 251 -31.38 -19.37 0.26
CA VAL A 251 -32.20 -20.44 -0.33
C VAL A 251 -33.49 -20.64 0.47
N THR A 252 -34.60 -20.73 -0.26
CA THR A 252 -35.99 -20.89 0.21
C THR A 252 -36.70 -21.96 -0.62
N ASP A 253 -37.90 -22.38 -0.19
CA ASP A 253 -38.79 -23.36 -0.85
C ASP A 253 -39.27 -22.93 -2.28
N THR A 254 -38.64 -21.92 -2.88
CA THR A 254 -38.99 -21.29 -4.16
C THR A 254 -37.82 -21.15 -5.13
N ASN A 255 -36.56 -21.19 -4.65
CA ASN A 255 -35.35 -21.11 -5.48
C ASN A 255 -34.38 -22.28 -5.25
N ASP A 256 -34.70 -23.21 -4.36
CA ASP A 256 -33.90 -24.41 -4.07
C ASP A 256 -33.62 -25.25 -5.31
N LEU A 257 -34.64 -25.55 -6.12
CA LEU A 257 -34.49 -26.30 -7.36
C LEU A 257 -33.67 -25.53 -8.39
N GLN A 258 -33.74 -24.19 -8.41
CA GLN A 258 -32.91 -23.37 -9.30
C GLN A 258 -31.44 -23.39 -8.85
N PHE A 259 -31.20 -23.18 -7.55
CA PHE A 259 -29.88 -23.23 -6.93
C PHE A 259 -29.23 -24.60 -7.16
N LEU A 260 -29.88 -25.68 -6.72
CA LEU A 260 -29.35 -27.04 -6.80
C LEU A 260 -29.10 -27.48 -8.24
N ASN A 261 -30.00 -27.21 -9.19
CA ASN A 261 -29.81 -27.62 -10.58
C ASN A 261 -28.70 -26.85 -11.31
N SER A 262 -28.24 -25.69 -10.82
CA SER A 262 -27.17 -24.91 -11.47
C SER A 262 -25.78 -25.56 -11.44
N TRP A 263 -25.64 -26.77 -10.85
CA TRP A 263 -24.42 -27.58 -10.86
C TRP A 263 -23.84 -27.82 -12.25
N HIS A 264 -24.68 -27.94 -13.29
CA HIS A 264 -24.25 -28.26 -14.66
C HIS A 264 -23.57 -27.06 -15.36
N GLU A 265 -24.10 -25.85 -15.16
CA GLU A 265 -23.51 -24.60 -15.66
C GLU A 265 -22.18 -24.31 -14.95
N LEU A 266 -22.20 -24.35 -13.60
CA LEU A 266 -21.08 -23.98 -12.75
C LEU A 266 -19.98 -25.05 -12.67
N ASN A 267 -20.30 -26.31 -12.97
CA ASN A 267 -19.44 -27.49 -12.80
C ASN A 267 -18.93 -27.67 -11.36
N LYS A 268 -19.83 -27.49 -10.37
CA LYS A 268 -19.51 -27.53 -8.92
C LYS A 268 -20.58 -28.28 -8.12
N PRO A 269 -20.20 -29.04 -7.08
CA PRO A 269 -21.12 -29.44 -6.01
C PRO A 269 -21.72 -28.22 -5.30
N HIS A 270 -22.93 -28.41 -4.79
CA HIS A 270 -23.73 -27.39 -4.12
C HIS A 270 -23.88 -27.73 -2.64
N VAL A 271 -23.65 -26.76 -1.76
CA VAL A 271 -23.70 -26.92 -0.30
C VAL A 271 -24.90 -26.14 0.23
N LEU A 272 -25.82 -26.82 0.91
CA LEU A 272 -26.89 -26.15 1.66
C LEU A 272 -26.54 -26.14 3.16
N LEU A 273 -26.50 -24.93 3.72
CA LEU A 273 -26.20 -24.64 5.11
C LEU A 273 -27.51 -24.30 5.83
N PHE A 274 -27.93 -25.12 6.80
CA PHE A 274 -29.14 -24.90 7.60
C PHE A 274 -28.77 -24.50 9.02
N ASP A 275 -29.21 -23.32 9.46
CA ASP A 275 -28.99 -22.81 10.84
C ASP A 275 -30.15 -21.88 11.26
N GLN A 276 -30.31 -21.61 12.56
CA GLN A 276 -31.38 -20.77 13.11
C GLN A 276 -31.08 -19.26 13.09
N VAL A 277 -29.90 -18.86 12.62
CA VAL A 277 -29.47 -17.46 12.62
C VAL A 277 -29.98 -16.77 11.34
N PRO A 278 -30.69 -15.64 11.40
CA PRO A 278 -31.25 -15.01 10.20
C PRO A 278 -30.20 -14.32 9.30
N VAL A 279 -28.96 -14.21 9.76
CA VAL A 279 -27.83 -13.63 9.02
C VAL A 279 -26.71 -14.66 8.95
N VAL A 280 -26.24 -14.96 7.74
CA VAL A 280 -25.18 -15.96 7.46
C VAL A 280 -23.94 -15.70 8.34
N PRO A 281 -23.59 -16.61 9.27
CA PRO A 281 -22.41 -16.46 10.11
C PRO A 281 -21.10 -16.27 9.33
N LEU A 282 -20.22 -15.38 9.81
CA LEU A 282 -18.90 -15.09 9.23
C LEU A 282 -18.06 -16.36 8.98
N LEU A 283 -18.19 -17.39 9.84
CA LEU A 283 -17.56 -18.71 9.67
C LEU A 283 -17.90 -19.36 8.32
N TYR A 284 -19.16 -19.26 7.88
CA TYR A 284 -19.62 -19.80 6.60
C TYR A 284 -19.23 -18.89 5.44
N LYS A 285 -19.26 -17.55 5.59
CA LYS A 285 -18.76 -16.61 4.57
C LYS A 285 -17.27 -16.82 4.28
N LEU A 286 -16.44 -17.00 5.31
CA LEU A 286 -15.00 -17.31 5.20
C LEU A 286 -14.76 -18.68 4.57
N THR A 287 -15.56 -19.69 4.92
CA THR A 287 -15.49 -21.02 4.30
C THR A 287 -15.87 -20.95 2.81
N ALA A 288 -16.94 -20.23 2.47
CA ALA A 288 -17.36 -20.02 1.08
C ALA A 288 -16.28 -19.29 0.26
N PHE A 289 -15.61 -18.28 0.83
CA PHE A 289 -14.47 -17.63 0.17
C PHE A 289 -13.30 -18.59 -0.10
N ALA A 290 -12.98 -19.48 0.84
CA ALA A 290 -11.89 -20.45 0.71
C ALA A 290 -12.16 -21.55 -0.34
N TYR A 291 -13.43 -21.93 -0.55
CA TYR A 291 -13.82 -22.99 -1.49
C TYR A 291 -14.55 -22.47 -2.75
N LYS A 292 -14.64 -21.14 -2.96
CA LYS A 292 -15.37 -20.48 -4.08
C LYS A 292 -15.06 -21.02 -5.48
N ASP A 293 -13.85 -21.54 -5.70
CA ASP A 293 -13.43 -22.12 -6.98
C ASP A 293 -13.99 -23.53 -7.21
N TYR A 294 -14.36 -24.26 -6.14
CA TYR A 294 -14.70 -25.68 -6.15
C TYR A 294 -16.17 -25.95 -5.79
N LEU A 295 -16.77 -25.15 -4.91
CA LEU A 295 -18.10 -25.37 -4.33
C LEU A 295 -18.97 -24.10 -4.47
N GLN A 296 -20.28 -24.30 -4.60
CA GLN A 296 -21.29 -23.23 -4.52
C GLN A 296 -22.04 -23.34 -3.18
N PHE A 297 -22.30 -22.22 -2.51
CA PHE A 297 -22.87 -22.20 -1.15
C PHE A 297 -24.22 -21.50 -1.10
N GLY A 298 -25.21 -22.16 -0.48
CA GLY A 298 -26.53 -21.65 -0.20
C GLY A 298 -26.84 -21.75 1.30
N TYR A 299 -27.61 -20.80 1.82
CA TYR A 299 -27.97 -20.69 3.23
C TYR A 299 -29.48 -20.67 3.41
N VAL A 300 -29.96 -21.58 4.26
CA VAL A 300 -31.36 -21.79 4.60
C VAL A 300 -31.57 -21.42 6.06
N ASP A 301 -32.19 -20.27 6.29
CA ASP A 301 -32.61 -19.82 7.62
C ASP A 301 -33.78 -20.69 8.10
N GLN A 302 -33.55 -21.45 9.17
CA GLN A 302 -34.54 -22.37 9.74
C GLN A 302 -35.73 -21.65 10.41
N GLY A 303 -35.58 -20.37 10.76
CA GLY A 303 -36.60 -19.58 11.47
C GLY A 303 -37.78 -19.13 10.60
N LEU A 304 -37.74 -19.38 9.29
CA LEU A 304 -38.71 -18.89 8.32
C LEU A 304 -39.75 -19.95 7.93
N SER A 305 -40.99 -19.51 7.71
CA SER A 305 -42.02 -20.34 7.07
C SER A 305 -41.70 -20.67 5.60
N GLU A 306 -40.85 -19.85 4.96
CA GLU A 306 -40.43 -19.97 3.55
C GLU A 306 -39.33 -21.03 3.31
N THR A 307 -38.89 -21.72 4.36
CA THR A 307 -37.92 -22.84 4.30
C THR A 307 -38.49 -24.13 4.90
N ALA A 308 -39.79 -24.12 5.23
CA ALA A 308 -40.43 -25.16 6.04
C ALA A 308 -40.76 -26.43 5.24
N ASN A 309 -40.63 -26.44 3.92
CA ASN A 309 -40.74 -27.65 3.11
C ASN A 309 -39.37 -28.28 2.88
N LEU A 310 -38.33 -27.49 2.58
CA LEU A 310 -36.92 -27.91 2.57
C LEU A 310 -36.51 -28.63 3.85
N GLN A 311 -36.83 -28.03 5.01
CA GLN A 311 -36.53 -28.62 6.33
C GLN A 311 -37.17 -30.00 6.50
N LYS A 312 -38.38 -30.23 5.96
CA LYS A 312 -39.08 -31.52 6.03
C LYS A 312 -38.53 -32.53 5.03
N GLN A 313 -38.30 -32.09 3.78
CA GLN A 313 -37.79 -32.91 2.69
C GLN A 313 -36.46 -33.58 3.05
N PHE A 314 -35.52 -32.83 3.61
CA PHE A 314 -34.22 -33.33 4.03
C PHE A 314 -34.15 -33.74 5.52
N ASN A 315 -35.30 -33.83 6.20
CA ASN A 315 -35.43 -34.25 7.60
C ASN A 315 -34.48 -33.50 8.56
N ILE A 316 -34.40 -32.17 8.40
CA ILE A 316 -33.46 -31.31 9.13
C ILE A 316 -33.90 -31.16 10.60
N ASN A 317 -33.10 -31.71 11.50
CA ASN A 317 -33.23 -31.49 12.94
C ASN A 317 -32.83 -30.04 13.28
N THR A 318 -33.77 -29.25 13.80
CA THR A 318 -33.55 -27.82 14.06
C THR A 318 -32.63 -27.51 15.24
N TYR A 319 -32.33 -28.46 16.13
CA TYR A 319 -31.56 -28.19 17.35
C TYR A 319 -30.04 -28.03 17.14
N ALA A 320 -29.52 -28.29 15.93
CA ALA A 320 -28.11 -28.12 15.59
C ALA A 320 -27.91 -27.73 14.10
N PRO A 321 -26.93 -26.88 13.77
CA PRO A 321 -26.63 -26.53 12.38
C PRO A 321 -26.30 -27.78 11.55
N THR A 322 -26.84 -27.84 10.34
CA THR A 322 -26.72 -28.98 9.42
C THR A 322 -26.19 -28.51 8.07
N MET A 323 -25.31 -29.29 7.46
CA MET A 323 -24.69 -28.96 6.19
C MET A 323 -24.81 -30.16 5.25
N LEU A 324 -25.51 -29.96 4.14
CA LEU A 324 -25.73 -30.97 3.10
C LEU A 324 -24.82 -30.66 1.90
N VAL A 325 -24.26 -31.70 1.27
CA VAL A 325 -23.61 -31.60 -0.04
C VAL A 325 -24.45 -32.30 -1.09
N PHE A 326 -24.81 -31.58 -2.15
CA PHE A 326 -25.41 -32.11 -3.37
C PHE A 326 -24.35 -32.12 -4.48
N LYS A 327 -24.44 -33.11 -5.36
CA LYS A 327 -23.56 -33.24 -6.53
C LYS A 327 -24.46 -33.25 -7.77
N GLU A 328 -24.36 -34.25 -8.64
CA GLU A 328 -25.26 -34.38 -9.80
C GLU A 328 -26.67 -34.87 -9.42
N ASN A 329 -26.83 -35.48 -8.24
CA ASN A 329 -28.13 -35.78 -7.65
C ASN A 329 -28.56 -34.62 -6.73
N THR A 330 -29.74 -34.07 -7.01
CA THR A 330 -30.35 -32.94 -6.29
C THR A 330 -31.45 -33.39 -5.31
N ASP A 331 -32.09 -34.54 -5.55
CA ASP A 331 -33.09 -35.13 -4.65
C ASP A 331 -32.48 -35.68 -3.35
N ASN A 332 -31.25 -36.19 -3.44
CA ASN A 332 -30.56 -36.86 -2.33
C ASN A 332 -29.17 -36.26 -2.11
N PRO A 333 -28.85 -35.74 -0.91
CA PRO A 333 -27.51 -35.26 -0.61
C PRO A 333 -26.49 -36.41 -0.63
N ALA A 334 -25.33 -36.13 -1.22
CA ALA A 334 -24.20 -37.05 -1.33
C ALA A 334 -23.36 -37.15 -0.04
N ASP A 335 -23.46 -36.17 0.85
CA ASP A 335 -22.83 -36.18 2.18
C ASP A 335 -23.57 -35.23 3.14
N ILE A 336 -23.53 -35.51 4.44
CA ILE A 336 -24.26 -34.77 5.50
C ILE A 336 -23.37 -34.65 6.74
N ILE A 337 -23.28 -33.44 7.30
CA ILE A 337 -22.76 -33.23 8.66
C ILE A 337 -23.71 -32.38 9.50
N GLN A 338 -24.00 -32.82 10.72
CA GLN A 338 -24.74 -32.07 11.73
C GLN A 338 -23.98 -32.12 13.06
N ALA A 339 -23.60 -30.96 13.59
CA ALA A 339 -23.07 -30.85 14.95
C ALA A 339 -23.24 -29.44 15.51
N LYS A 340 -23.50 -29.35 16.83
CA LYS A 340 -23.60 -28.06 17.52
C LYS A 340 -22.18 -27.48 17.75
N GLY A 341 -21.92 -26.29 17.21
CA GLY A 341 -20.62 -25.62 17.34
C GLY A 341 -19.52 -26.25 16.49
N MET A 342 -19.81 -26.60 15.24
CA MET A 342 -18.83 -27.08 14.27
C MET A 342 -17.62 -26.14 14.17
N LYS A 343 -16.43 -26.65 14.51
CA LYS A 343 -15.17 -25.91 14.37
C LYS A 343 -14.76 -25.82 12.91
N LYS A 344 -14.08 -24.73 12.52
CA LYS A 344 -13.54 -24.49 11.18
C LYS A 344 -12.82 -25.71 10.58
N GLN A 345 -11.99 -26.39 11.36
CA GLN A 345 -11.26 -27.61 10.97
C GLN A 345 -12.17 -28.75 10.48
N ILE A 346 -13.29 -29.00 11.16
CA ILE A 346 -14.24 -30.08 10.82
C ILE A 346 -14.96 -29.72 9.52
N ILE A 347 -15.31 -28.44 9.36
CA ILE A 347 -15.90 -27.91 8.13
C ILE A 347 -14.90 -28.04 6.97
N ASP A 348 -13.63 -27.69 7.16
CA ASP A 348 -12.59 -27.80 6.13
C ASP A 348 -12.35 -29.24 5.68
N GLU A 349 -12.37 -30.20 6.60
CA GLU A 349 -12.28 -31.64 6.29
C GLU A 349 -13.49 -32.12 5.47
N PHE A 350 -14.70 -31.78 5.91
CA PHE A 350 -15.95 -32.11 5.20
C PHE A 350 -15.99 -31.50 3.79
N MET A 351 -15.59 -30.24 3.63
CA MET A 351 -15.47 -29.59 2.32
C MET A 351 -14.35 -30.21 1.48
N ALA A 352 -13.20 -30.56 2.08
CA ALA A 352 -12.06 -31.12 1.36
C ALA A 352 -12.37 -32.49 0.75
N ASN A 353 -13.14 -33.32 1.46
CA ASN A 353 -13.62 -34.61 0.97
C ASN A 353 -14.64 -34.47 -0.19
N ASN A 354 -15.35 -33.34 -0.25
CA ASN A 354 -16.48 -33.12 -1.15
C ASN A 354 -16.24 -32.10 -2.28
N LYS A 355 -15.01 -31.64 -2.49
CA LYS A 355 -14.59 -30.63 -3.50
C LYS A 355 -15.07 -30.82 -4.94
N PHE A 356 -15.49 -32.03 -5.33
CA PHE A 356 -15.77 -32.39 -6.72
C PHE A 356 -17.09 -33.15 -6.87
N LEU A 357 -17.69 -32.99 -8.05
CA LEU A 357 -18.77 -33.84 -8.57
C LEU A 357 -18.28 -35.31 -8.70
N LEU A 358 -19.20 -36.25 -8.94
CA LEU A 358 -18.84 -37.65 -9.17
C LEU A 358 -18.16 -37.84 -10.54
N VAL A 359 -18.63 -37.09 -11.54
CA VAL A 359 -18.15 -37.03 -12.93
C VAL A 359 -18.07 -35.56 -13.38
N PRO A 360 -17.10 -34.76 -12.89
CA PRO A 360 -16.92 -33.36 -13.29
C PRO A 360 -16.55 -33.22 -14.78
N ARG A 361 -16.92 -32.09 -15.38
CA ARG A 361 -16.46 -31.67 -16.71
C ARG A 361 -15.01 -31.18 -16.64
N LEU A 362 -14.16 -31.58 -17.59
CA LEU A 362 -12.77 -31.09 -17.67
C LEU A 362 -12.70 -29.71 -18.36
N VAL A 363 -13.07 -28.67 -17.62
CA VAL A 363 -13.19 -27.29 -18.15
C VAL A 363 -11.85 -26.54 -18.24
N ASN A 364 -10.80 -26.96 -17.53
CA ASN A 364 -9.48 -26.32 -17.58
C ASN A 364 -8.34 -27.23 -17.09
N GLN A 365 -7.11 -26.83 -17.39
CA GLN A 365 -5.89 -27.57 -17.08
C GLN A 365 -5.69 -27.84 -15.56
N LYS A 366 -5.94 -26.84 -14.69
CA LYS A 366 -5.82 -26.98 -13.22
C LYS A 366 -6.73 -28.10 -12.69
N LEU A 367 -7.99 -28.13 -13.12
CA LEU A 367 -8.95 -29.16 -12.71
C LEU A 367 -8.52 -30.57 -13.19
N PHE A 368 -7.97 -30.66 -14.40
CA PHE A 368 -7.42 -31.92 -14.93
C PHE A 368 -6.15 -32.38 -14.19
N ASP A 369 -5.30 -31.45 -13.74
CA ASP A 369 -4.14 -31.77 -12.89
C ASP A 369 -4.54 -32.24 -11.48
N GLU A 370 -5.62 -31.70 -10.89
CA GLU A 370 -6.14 -32.16 -9.59
C GLU A 370 -6.86 -33.51 -9.66
N LEU A 371 -7.70 -33.73 -10.68
CA LEU A 371 -8.47 -34.97 -10.87
C LEU A 371 -7.61 -36.11 -11.41
N CYS A 372 -6.75 -35.82 -12.40
CA CYS A 372 -5.91 -36.76 -13.13
C CYS A 372 -4.42 -36.43 -12.92
N PRO A 373 -3.90 -36.51 -11.68
CA PRO A 373 -2.54 -36.12 -11.37
C PRO A 373 -1.53 -37.08 -11.99
N VAL A 374 -0.37 -36.51 -12.33
CA VAL A 374 0.79 -37.23 -12.87
C VAL A 374 1.26 -38.34 -11.92
N LYS A 375 1.62 -39.50 -12.47
CA LYS A 375 2.16 -40.67 -11.75
C LYS A 375 3.40 -40.32 -10.91
N GLN A 376 3.21 -40.04 -9.62
CA GLN A 376 4.30 -39.79 -8.67
C GLN A 376 5.07 -41.08 -8.29
N PHE A 377 4.36 -42.19 -7.98
CA PHE A 377 4.97 -43.44 -7.53
C PHE A 377 4.18 -44.68 -8.00
N HIS A 378 4.86 -45.82 -8.15
CA HIS A 378 4.25 -47.08 -8.64
C HIS A 378 3.08 -47.60 -7.79
N ARG A 379 3.01 -47.26 -6.50
CA ARG A 379 1.91 -47.62 -5.57
C ARG A 379 0.79 -46.57 -5.47
N ARG A 380 0.91 -45.43 -6.16
CA ARG A 380 -0.08 -44.33 -6.19
C ARG A 380 -0.43 -43.95 -7.63
N ARG A 381 -0.73 -44.95 -8.47
CA ARG A 381 -1.33 -44.69 -9.77
C ARG A 381 -2.77 -44.22 -9.56
N LYS A 382 -3.19 -43.24 -10.36
CA LYS A 382 -4.59 -42.90 -10.56
C LYS A 382 -4.89 -42.99 -12.05
N TYR A 383 -6.04 -43.54 -12.37
CA TYR A 383 -6.54 -43.62 -13.74
C TYR A 383 -7.75 -42.70 -13.87
N CYS A 384 -7.84 -42.03 -15.01
CA CYS A 384 -9.02 -41.26 -15.38
C CYS A 384 -9.78 -41.98 -16.48
N VAL A 385 -11.08 -42.12 -16.28
CA VAL A 385 -12.06 -42.61 -17.26
C VAL A 385 -12.77 -41.37 -17.79
N LEU A 386 -12.44 -40.98 -19.01
CA LEU A 386 -13.05 -39.84 -19.69
C LEU A 386 -14.16 -40.34 -20.60
N LEU A 387 -15.37 -39.77 -20.44
CA LEU A 387 -16.38 -39.81 -21.49
C LEU A 387 -16.18 -38.60 -22.41
N ILE A 388 -15.95 -38.87 -23.70
CA ILE A 388 -16.05 -37.87 -24.77
C ILE A 388 -17.50 -37.89 -25.26
N THR A 389 -18.14 -36.72 -25.31
CA THR A 389 -19.57 -36.56 -25.65
C THR A 389 -19.84 -35.22 -26.33
N GLY A 390 -20.99 -35.08 -26.99
CA GLY A 390 -21.60 -33.79 -27.26
C GLY A 390 -22.39 -33.25 -26.06
N ASP A 391 -22.82 -32.00 -26.19
CA ASP A 391 -23.64 -31.20 -25.27
C ASP A 391 -25.14 -31.24 -25.59
N GLU A 392 -25.50 -31.78 -26.74
CA GLU A 392 -26.88 -31.92 -27.24
C GLU A 392 -27.73 -32.95 -26.45
N GLU A 393 -29.05 -32.76 -26.41
CA GLU A 393 -30.00 -33.65 -25.71
C GLU A 393 -29.93 -35.11 -26.18
N THR A 394 -29.50 -35.35 -27.42
CA THR A 394 -29.23 -36.66 -28.02
C THR A 394 -28.26 -37.52 -27.19
N PHE A 395 -27.36 -36.89 -26.43
CA PHE A 395 -26.37 -37.58 -25.60
C PHE A 395 -26.79 -37.74 -24.13
N SER A 396 -27.91 -37.13 -23.72
CA SER A 396 -28.39 -37.10 -22.32
C SER A 396 -28.46 -38.50 -21.67
N PHE A 397 -29.05 -39.47 -22.37
CA PHE A 397 -29.16 -40.86 -21.91
C PHE A 397 -27.78 -41.52 -21.70
N GLY A 398 -26.86 -41.36 -22.66
CA GLY A 398 -25.50 -41.90 -22.54
C GLY A 398 -24.72 -41.28 -21.38
N ASN A 399 -24.89 -39.98 -21.17
CA ASN A 399 -24.28 -39.23 -20.06
C ASN A 399 -24.85 -39.68 -18.70
N GLN A 400 -26.17 -39.85 -18.58
CA GLN A 400 -26.82 -40.35 -17.35
C GLN A 400 -26.47 -41.82 -17.07
N ALA A 401 -26.33 -42.65 -18.10
CA ALA A 401 -25.85 -44.02 -17.98
C ALA A 401 -24.38 -44.08 -17.49
N PHE A 402 -23.53 -43.13 -17.92
CA PHE A 402 -22.15 -43.03 -17.46
C PHE A 402 -22.06 -42.52 -16.01
N LEU A 403 -22.88 -41.54 -15.64
CA LEU A 403 -22.99 -41.05 -14.26
C LEU A 403 -23.45 -42.14 -13.27
N SER A 404 -24.47 -42.92 -13.64
CA SER A 404 -24.95 -44.06 -12.81
C SER A 404 -23.95 -45.23 -12.75
N PHE A 405 -23.18 -45.46 -13.81
CA PHE A 405 -22.04 -46.38 -13.76
C PHE A 405 -20.94 -45.86 -12.82
N ALA A 406 -20.58 -44.58 -12.93
CA ALA A 406 -19.52 -43.95 -12.15
C ALA A 406 -19.85 -43.88 -10.65
N SER A 407 -21.08 -43.53 -10.26
CA SER A 407 -21.50 -43.50 -8.85
C SER A 407 -21.36 -44.87 -8.17
N THR A 408 -21.60 -45.95 -8.91
CA THR A 408 -21.47 -47.34 -8.44
C THR A 408 -20.02 -47.84 -8.42
N ASN A 409 -19.13 -47.28 -9.26
CA ASN A 409 -17.78 -47.80 -9.51
C ASN A 409 -16.63 -46.85 -9.11
N ALA A 410 -16.94 -45.67 -8.54
CA ALA A 410 -15.93 -44.74 -8.04
C ALA A 410 -15.04 -45.38 -6.96
N ARG A 411 -13.72 -45.26 -7.13
CA ARG A 411 -12.70 -45.75 -6.19
C ARG A 411 -11.56 -44.73 -6.12
N GLU A 412 -10.78 -44.71 -5.05
CA GLU A 412 -9.66 -43.75 -4.91
C GLU A 412 -8.66 -43.75 -6.08
N VAL A 413 -8.52 -44.93 -6.70
CA VAL A 413 -7.61 -45.23 -7.82
C VAL A 413 -8.20 -44.84 -9.19
N VAL A 414 -9.53 -44.71 -9.31
CA VAL A 414 -10.22 -44.50 -10.59
C VAL A 414 -11.18 -43.32 -10.47
N ARG A 415 -10.88 -42.24 -11.19
CA ARG A 415 -11.74 -41.05 -11.28
C ARG A 415 -12.45 -41.03 -12.63
N PHE A 416 -13.72 -40.66 -12.59
CA PHE A 416 -14.55 -40.45 -13.77
C PHE A 416 -14.62 -38.94 -14.03
N ALA A 417 -14.63 -38.55 -15.30
CA ALA A 417 -14.85 -37.17 -15.75
C ALA A 417 -15.41 -37.21 -17.18
N TYR A 418 -15.91 -36.07 -17.67
CA TYR A 418 -16.36 -35.97 -19.05
C TYR A 418 -15.86 -34.71 -19.76
N VAL A 419 -15.92 -34.74 -21.08
CA VAL A 419 -15.38 -33.70 -21.96
C VAL A 419 -16.34 -33.48 -23.13
N TYR A 420 -16.71 -32.22 -23.39
CA TYR A 420 -17.46 -31.87 -24.59
C TYR A 420 -16.51 -31.78 -25.79
N GLN A 421 -16.71 -32.65 -26.78
CA GLN A 421 -15.86 -32.77 -27.97
C GLN A 421 -15.68 -31.40 -28.65
N ARG A 422 -16.77 -30.65 -28.81
CA ARG A 422 -16.79 -29.33 -29.46
C ARG A 422 -15.92 -28.26 -28.78
N LEU A 423 -15.67 -28.38 -27.47
CA LEU A 423 -14.93 -27.39 -26.68
C LEU A 423 -13.45 -27.75 -26.50
N GLN A 424 -13.13 -29.05 -26.50
CA GLN A 424 -11.77 -29.58 -26.25
C GLN A 424 -11.24 -30.40 -27.44
N GLN A 425 -11.58 -30.01 -28.68
CA GLN A 425 -11.21 -30.73 -29.91
C GLN A 425 -9.76 -31.23 -29.94
N PRO A 426 -8.71 -30.44 -29.60
CA PRO A 426 -7.32 -30.89 -29.67
C PRO A 426 -7.00 -32.10 -28.76
N LEU A 427 -7.72 -32.24 -27.63
CA LEU A 427 -7.61 -33.41 -26.77
C LEU A 427 -8.38 -34.60 -27.35
N CYS A 428 -9.60 -34.37 -27.83
CA CYS A 428 -10.46 -35.43 -28.35
C CYS A 428 -9.89 -36.05 -29.65
N ASP A 429 -9.39 -35.25 -30.59
CA ASP A 429 -8.76 -35.73 -31.82
C ASP A 429 -7.64 -36.77 -31.57
N ILE A 430 -6.85 -36.53 -30.51
CA ILE A 430 -5.73 -37.39 -30.10
C ILE A 430 -6.20 -38.67 -29.40
N LEU A 431 -7.28 -38.59 -28.61
CA LEU A 431 -7.81 -39.71 -27.83
C LEU A 431 -8.76 -40.63 -28.61
N MET A 432 -9.45 -40.13 -29.63
CA MET A 432 -10.42 -40.92 -30.40
C MET A 432 -9.76 -41.80 -31.48
N GLN A 433 -8.72 -41.28 -32.15
CA GLN A 433 -7.86 -41.91 -33.19
C GLN A 433 -8.53 -42.51 -34.44
N ASN A 434 -9.79 -42.93 -34.39
CA ASN A 434 -10.54 -43.44 -35.54
C ASN A 434 -11.19 -42.30 -36.32
N LYS A 435 -10.93 -42.23 -37.64
CA LYS A 435 -11.61 -41.30 -38.56
C LYS A 435 -12.82 -41.90 -39.29
N ASP A 436 -13.00 -43.21 -39.20
CA ASP A 436 -13.76 -43.98 -40.20
C ASP A 436 -15.15 -44.44 -39.70
N SER A 437 -15.74 -43.72 -38.74
CA SER A 437 -17.07 -44.05 -38.18
C SER A 437 -17.91 -42.80 -37.87
N GLU A 438 -18.60 -42.28 -38.90
CA GLU A 438 -19.45 -41.07 -38.87
C GLU A 438 -20.69 -41.15 -37.94
N GLN A 439 -20.85 -42.22 -37.16
CA GLN A 439 -22.14 -42.61 -36.53
C GLN A 439 -22.04 -42.97 -35.04
N SER A 440 -20.92 -42.68 -34.36
CA SER A 440 -20.79 -42.82 -32.89
C SER A 440 -19.99 -41.67 -32.26
N PRO A 441 -20.66 -40.54 -31.90
CA PRO A 441 -19.97 -39.36 -31.34
C PRO A 441 -19.48 -39.54 -29.88
N THR A 442 -19.99 -40.54 -29.17
CA THR A 442 -19.69 -40.81 -27.75
C THR A 442 -18.73 -41.98 -27.57
N GLN A 443 -17.65 -41.75 -26.81
CA GLN A 443 -16.59 -42.75 -26.60
C GLN A 443 -16.02 -42.66 -25.18
N VAL A 444 -15.75 -43.81 -24.55
CA VAL A 444 -15.07 -43.87 -23.24
C VAL A 444 -13.60 -44.23 -23.41
N VAL A 445 -12.72 -43.44 -22.79
CA VAL A 445 -11.26 -43.57 -22.85
C VAL A 445 -10.67 -43.64 -21.44
N ILE A 446 -9.81 -44.62 -21.19
CA ILE A 446 -9.09 -44.79 -19.93
C ILE A 446 -7.66 -44.26 -20.11
N LEU A 447 -7.14 -43.41 -19.20
CA LEU A 447 -5.78 -42.85 -19.28
C LEU A 447 -4.99 -42.83 -17.95
N GLU A 448 -3.66 -42.87 -18.06
CA GLU A 448 -2.66 -42.66 -16.99
C GLU A 448 -1.65 -41.58 -17.43
N ARG A 449 -1.59 -40.42 -16.75
CA ARG A 449 -0.61 -39.35 -17.05
C ARG A 449 0.76 -39.65 -16.43
N ARG A 450 1.82 -39.57 -17.24
CA ARG A 450 3.19 -40.00 -16.87
C ARG A 450 4.15 -38.86 -16.53
N ASN A 451 3.99 -37.68 -17.13
CA ASN A 451 4.78 -36.49 -16.79
C ASN A 451 3.91 -35.22 -16.80
N ALA A 452 4.42 -34.14 -16.21
CA ALA A 452 3.74 -32.84 -16.19
C ALA A 452 3.66 -32.20 -17.59
N ALA A 453 4.56 -32.55 -18.50
CA ALA A 453 4.59 -32.05 -19.88
C ALA A 453 3.48 -32.63 -20.79
N GLY A 454 2.54 -33.42 -20.26
CA GLY A 454 1.36 -33.89 -21.00
C GLY A 454 1.44 -35.32 -21.54
N LYS A 455 2.56 -36.04 -21.40
CA LYS A 455 2.64 -37.43 -21.87
C LYS A 455 1.74 -38.36 -21.06
N ALA A 456 0.83 -39.06 -21.73
CA ALA A 456 -0.07 -40.04 -21.15
C ALA A 456 0.00 -41.38 -21.90
N PHE A 457 -0.37 -42.46 -21.21
CA PHE A 457 -0.79 -43.71 -21.84
C PHE A 457 -2.31 -43.81 -21.76
N PHE A 458 -2.97 -44.35 -22.80
CA PHE A 458 -4.41 -44.49 -22.83
C PHE A 458 -4.89 -45.71 -23.63
N LYS A 459 -6.16 -46.06 -23.42
CA LYS A 459 -6.91 -47.05 -24.19
C LYS A 459 -8.35 -46.55 -24.41
N PRO A 460 -8.79 -46.36 -25.67
CA PRO A 460 -10.23 -46.29 -25.96
C PRO A 460 -10.86 -47.65 -25.68
N VAL A 461 -12.06 -47.66 -25.09
CA VAL A 461 -12.78 -48.91 -24.79
C VAL A 461 -13.63 -49.31 -26.00
N THR A 462 -14.75 -48.63 -26.21
CA THR A 462 -15.62 -48.68 -27.39
C THR A 462 -16.36 -47.36 -27.52
N ALA A 463 -17.19 -47.21 -28.56
CA ALA A 463 -18.31 -46.28 -28.52
C ALA A 463 -19.19 -46.55 -27.26
N TRP A 464 -19.89 -45.53 -26.79
CA TRP A 464 -20.71 -45.57 -25.58
C TRP A 464 -22.12 -45.06 -25.85
N ASN A 465 -23.11 -45.96 -25.80
CA ASN A 465 -24.54 -45.63 -25.84
C ASN A 465 -25.23 -45.77 -24.47
N GLY A 466 -24.54 -46.33 -23.47
CA GLY A 466 -25.06 -46.48 -22.10
C GLY A 466 -25.81 -47.78 -21.83
N SER A 467 -25.82 -48.72 -22.79
CA SER A 467 -26.37 -50.06 -22.62
C SER A 467 -25.69 -50.87 -21.49
N GLU A 468 -26.37 -51.89 -20.99
CA GLU A 468 -25.80 -52.79 -19.97
C GLU A 468 -24.57 -53.55 -20.47
N GLU A 469 -24.49 -53.82 -21.78
CA GLU A 469 -23.27 -54.39 -22.37
C GLU A 469 -22.09 -53.41 -22.33
N ASP A 470 -22.29 -52.13 -22.64
CA ASP A 470 -21.24 -51.11 -22.55
C ASP A 470 -20.75 -50.97 -21.10
N LYS A 471 -21.68 -50.97 -20.12
CA LYS A 471 -21.37 -50.97 -18.69
C LYS A 471 -20.55 -52.21 -18.29
N GLN A 472 -20.95 -53.40 -18.73
CA GLN A 472 -20.18 -54.63 -18.45
C GLN A 472 -18.79 -54.59 -19.08
N ARG A 473 -18.68 -54.21 -20.37
CA ARG A 473 -17.39 -54.11 -21.08
C ARG A 473 -16.44 -53.11 -20.42
N LEU A 474 -16.94 -51.95 -19.97
CA LEU A 474 -16.17 -50.97 -19.21
C LEU A 474 -15.75 -51.51 -17.82
N LEU A 475 -16.64 -52.23 -17.13
CA LEU A 475 -16.32 -52.85 -15.84
C LEU A 475 -15.23 -53.92 -15.95
N GLU A 476 -15.29 -54.77 -16.98
CA GLU A 476 -14.27 -55.79 -17.25
C GLU A 476 -12.90 -55.16 -17.54
N GLU A 477 -12.85 -54.08 -18.33
CA GLU A 477 -11.61 -53.35 -18.61
C GLU A 477 -11.03 -52.67 -17.36
N LEU A 478 -11.87 -52.09 -16.50
CA LEU A 478 -11.44 -51.54 -15.20
C LEU A 478 -10.93 -52.63 -14.25
N GLN A 479 -11.49 -53.84 -14.29
CA GLN A 479 -10.98 -54.99 -13.53
C GLN A 479 -9.68 -55.56 -14.11
N ARG A 480 -9.48 -55.51 -15.44
CA ARG A 480 -8.21 -55.87 -16.10
C ARG A 480 -7.10 -54.88 -15.73
N LEU A 481 -7.38 -53.58 -15.80
CA LEU A 481 -6.46 -52.49 -15.44
C LEU A 481 -5.95 -52.56 -13.97
N GLN A 482 -6.78 -53.07 -13.05
CA GLN A 482 -6.39 -53.32 -11.66
C GLN A 482 -5.42 -54.50 -11.50
N LYS A 483 -5.39 -55.45 -12.44
CA LYS A 483 -4.51 -56.62 -12.44
C LYS A 483 -3.23 -56.36 -13.24
N ASP A 484 -3.36 -55.79 -14.44
CA ASP A 484 -2.24 -55.46 -15.32
C ASP A 484 -2.38 -54.02 -15.88
N PRO A 485 -1.49 -53.10 -15.48
CA PRO A 485 -1.49 -51.72 -15.94
C PRO A 485 -0.73 -51.51 -17.26
N SER A 486 -0.29 -52.57 -17.95
CA SER A 486 0.27 -52.52 -19.30
C SER A 486 -0.81 -52.44 -20.39
N ILE A 487 -2.09 -52.66 -20.03
CA ILE A 487 -3.25 -52.63 -20.94
C ILE A 487 -3.53 -51.25 -21.59
N LEU A 488 -2.85 -50.19 -21.14
CA LEU A 488 -2.88 -48.87 -21.78
C LEU A 488 -1.85 -48.83 -22.92
N ILE A 489 -2.26 -49.29 -24.09
CA ILE A 489 -1.39 -49.60 -25.24
C ILE A 489 -0.86 -48.32 -25.93
N HIS A 490 -1.69 -47.30 -26.09
CA HIS A 490 -1.35 -46.10 -26.86
C HIS A 490 -0.65 -45.09 -25.97
N ASP A 491 0.38 -44.42 -26.47
CA ASP A 491 0.95 -43.24 -25.84
C ASP A 491 0.81 -41.99 -26.71
N ALA A 492 0.54 -40.86 -26.07
CA ALA A 492 0.40 -39.57 -26.74
C ALA A 492 0.89 -38.43 -25.85
N MET A 493 1.17 -37.29 -26.49
CA MET A 493 1.38 -36.01 -25.85
C MET A 493 0.05 -35.28 -25.83
N LEU A 494 -0.60 -35.17 -24.66
CA LEU A 494 -1.86 -34.45 -24.54
C LEU A 494 -1.58 -32.94 -24.53
N PRO A 495 -2.35 -32.12 -25.29
CA PRO A 495 -2.28 -30.68 -25.20
C PRO A 495 -2.85 -30.17 -23.87
N GLU A 496 -2.55 -28.91 -23.54
CA GLU A 496 -3.23 -28.22 -22.45
C GLU A 496 -4.71 -27.99 -22.80
N LEU A 497 -5.59 -28.13 -21.81
CA LEU A 497 -7.03 -27.92 -21.99
C LEU A 497 -7.38 -26.45 -22.23
N ASN A 498 -8.27 -26.19 -23.18
CA ASN A 498 -8.90 -24.89 -23.35
C ASN A 498 -9.66 -24.54 -22.07
N ASN A 499 -9.41 -23.38 -21.48
CA ASN A 499 -10.20 -22.92 -20.33
C ASN A 499 -11.56 -22.40 -20.83
N GLU A 500 -12.62 -23.20 -20.78
CA GLU A 500 -13.93 -22.83 -21.35
C GLU A 500 -14.54 -21.62 -20.61
N PHE A 501 -14.22 -21.47 -19.32
CA PHE A 501 -14.58 -20.30 -18.53
C PHE A 501 -13.68 -19.06 -18.83
N ALA A 502 -12.74 -19.11 -19.77
CA ALA A 502 -11.92 -17.95 -20.15
C ALA A 502 -12.67 -16.92 -21.01
N SER A 503 -13.73 -17.31 -21.71
CA SER A 503 -14.67 -16.36 -22.34
C SER A 503 -15.40 -15.54 -21.26
N MET A 504 -15.92 -16.24 -20.25
CA MET A 504 -16.45 -15.65 -19.02
C MET A 504 -15.39 -14.92 -18.20
N PHE A 505 -14.09 -15.22 -18.35
CA PHE A 505 -13.00 -14.44 -17.76
C PHE A 505 -12.82 -13.08 -18.44
N VAL A 506 -13.12 -12.92 -19.74
CA VAL A 506 -13.14 -11.58 -20.38
C VAL A 506 -14.31 -10.76 -19.85
N ILE A 507 -15.51 -11.36 -19.74
CA ILE A 507 -16.69 -10.70 -19.15
C ILE A 507 -16.46 -10.40 -17.66
N ARG A 508 -15.85 -11.32 -16.91
CA ARG A 508 -15.42 -11.11 -15.52
C ARG A 508 -14.22 -10.17 -15.40
N TRP A 509 -13.41 -9.97 -16.44
CA TRP A 509 -12.43 -8.88 -16.50
C TRP A 509 -13.13 -7.56 -16.73
N ILE A 510 -14.15 -7.48 -17.59
CA ILE A 510 -14.96 -6.27 -17.75
C ILE A 510 -15.67 -5.94 -16.42
N TYR A 511 -16.23 -6.93 -15.72
CA TYR A 511 -16.80 -6.72 -14.39
C TYR A 511 -15.75 -6.42 -13.32
N ALA A 512 -14.60 -7.10 -13.27
CA ALA A 512 -13.54 -6.80 -12.30
C ALA A 512 -12.82 -5.47 -12.62
N SER A 513 -12.75 -5.05 -13.88
CA SER A 513 -12.32 -3.72 -14.30
C SER A 513 -13.38 -2.68 -13.99
N TYR A 514 -14.67 -3.00 -14.09
CA TYR A 514 -15.77 -2.11 -13.68
C TYR A 514 -15.82 -1.96 -12.16
N ASP A 515 -15.70 -3.05 -11.40
CA ASP A 515 -15.59 -3.06 -9.95
C ASP A 515 -14.33 -2.31 -9.53
N TYR A 516 -13.16 -2.58 -10.13
CA TYR A 516 -11.94 -1.81 -9.88
C TYR A 516 -12.06 -0.34 -10.26
N LEU A 517 -12.74 0.00 -11.36
CA LEU A 517 -12.98 1.40 -11.74
C LEU A 517 -13.99 2.06 -10.78
N SER A 518 -14.98 1.32 -10.30
CA SER A 518 -15.98 1.79 -9.32
C SER A 518 -15.35 1.96 -7.94
N GLU A 519 -14.47 1.05 -7.53
CA GLU A 519 -13.66 1.16 -6.31
C GLU A 519 -12.65 2.30 -6.41
N VAL A 520 -11.99 2.50 -7.57
CA VAL A 520 -11.14 3.67 -7.81
C VAL A 520 -11.97 4.96 -7.84
N ILE A 521 -13.19 4.92 -8.36
CA ILE A 521 -14.14 6.03 -8.30
C ILE A 521 -14.60 6.27 -6.85
N ASP A 522 -14.79 5.26 -6.01
CA ASP A 522 -15.16 5.40 -4.59
C ASP A 522 -13.97 5.80 -3.71
N ASP A 523 -12.75 5.36 -4.00
CA ASP A 523 -11.54 5.81 -3.33
C ASP A 523 -11.22 7.28 -3.69
N ILE A 524 -11.44 7.69 -4.94
CA ILE A 524 -11.29 9.08 -5.39
C ILE A 524 -12.45 9.95 -4.87
N LEU A 525 -13.69 9.51 -5.01
CA LEU A 525 -14.87 10.31 -4.63
C LEU A 525 -15.17 10.20 -3.15
N HIS A 526 -15.44 9.02 -2.59
CA HIS A 526 -15.90 8.91 -1.20
C HIS A 526 -14.76 9.07 -0.18
N ASN A 527 -13.63 8.36 -0.32
CA ASN A 527 -12.53 8.49 0.64
C ASN A 527 -11.83 9.86 0.53
N ASN A 528 -11.70 10.43 -0.67
CA ASN A 528 -11.05 11.73 -0.91
C ASN A 528 -12.01 12.90 -1.23
N TRP A 529 -13.32 12.83 -0.92
CA TRP A 529 -14.31 13.86 -1.30
C TRP A 529 -13.90 15.30 -0.95
N ARG A 530 -13.28 15.48 0.23
CA ARG A 530 -12.81 16.78 0.73
C ARG A 530 -11.63 17.35 -0.07
N GLU A 531 -10.81 16.50 -0.69
CA GLU A 531 -9.65 16.89 -1.49
C GLU A 531 -10.00 16.97 -2.99
N MET A 532 -11.04 16.26 -3.44
CA MET A 532 -11.56 16.34 -4.81
C MET A 532 -12.51 17.52 -5.06
N MET A 533 -13.09 18.13 -4.02
CA MET A 533 -14.03 19.26 -4.18
C MET A 533 -13.47 20.46 -4.97
N PRO A 534 -12.19 20.88 -4.80
CA PRO A 534 -11.57 21.91 -5.63
C PRO A 534 -11.39 21.48 -7.10
N LEU A 535 -11.00 20.22 -7.36
CA LEU A 535 -10.85 19.68 -8.72
C LEU A 535 -12.19 19.61 -9.45
N LEU A 536 -13.24 19.14 -8.78
CA LEU A 536 -14.61 19.15 -9.30
C LEU A 536 -15.08 20.57 -9.59
N SER A 537 -14.84 21.53 -8.68
CA SER A 537 -15.15 22.95 -8.89
C SER A 537 -14.40 23.53 -10.11
N LEU A 538 -13.12 23.18 -10.29
CA LEU A 538 -12.31 23.60 -11.42
C LEU A 538 -12.86 23.02 -12.74
N ILE A 539 -13.18 21.72 -12.78
CA ILE A 539 -13.79 21.05 -13.94
C ILE A 539 -15.16 21.68 -14.28
N PHE A 540 -16.03 21.89 -13.29
CA PHE A 540 -17.32 22.57 -13.49
C PHE A 540 -17.13 24.01 -14.00
N SER A 541 -16.13 24.76 -13.49
CA SER A 541 -15.83 26.10 -13.98
C SER A 541 -15.32 26.09 -15.43
N ALA A 542 -14.48 25.13 -15.81
CA ALA A 542 -13.97 24.97 -17.16
C ALA A 542 -15.08 24.58 -18.15
N LEU A 543 -15.97 23.65 -17.77
CA LEU A 543 -17.16 23.29 -18.54
C LEU A 543 -18.14 24.47 -18.67
N PHE A 544 -18.35 25.25 -17.61
CA PHE A 544 -19.19 26.44 -17.65
C PHE A 544 -18.60 27.55 -18.54
N ILE A 545 -17.28 27.72 -18.56
CA ILE A 545 -16.58 28.62 -19.48
C ILE A 545 -16.74 28.12 -20.92
N LEU A 546 -16.51 26.84 -21.21
CA LEU A 546 -16.66 26.24 -22.54
C LEU A 546 -18.09 26.38 -23.08
N PHE A 547 -19.09 25.99 -22.27
CA PHE A 547 -20.49 26.13 -22.63
C PHE A 547 -20.87 27.61 -22.79
N GLY A 548 -20.38 28.47 -21.90
CA GLY A 548 -20.53 29.93 -21.98
C GLY A 548 -19.97 30.52 -23.27
N THR A 549 -18.77 30.10 -23.72
CA THR A 549 -18.20 30.57 -24.98
C THR A 549 -18.99 30.05 -26.19
N VAL A 550 -19.45 28.79 -26.17
CA VAL A 550 -20.31 28.25 -27.25
C VAL A 550 -21.64 29.00 -27.34
N VAL A 551 -22.28 29.29 -26.20
CA VAL A 551 -23.53 30.07 -26.13
C VAL A 551 -23.31 31.51 -26.58
N ILE A 552 -22.26 32.19 -26.10
CA ILE A 552 -21.94 33.56 -26.51
C ILE A 552 -21.65 33.61 -28.01
N GLN A 553 -20.87 32.66 -28.54
CA GLN A 553 -20.53 32.61 -29.96
C GLN A 553 -21.76 32.30 -30.84
N ALA A 554 -22.73 31.51 -30.35
CA ALA A 554 -23.99 31.25 -31.03
C ALA A 554 -24.98 32.44 -31.05
N PHE A 555 -24.78 33.45 -30.19
CA PHE A 555 -25.63 34.66 -30.14
C PHE A 555 -24.91 35.96 -30.55
N SER A 556 -23.58 35.98 -30.60
CA SER A 556 -22.76 37.17 -30.90
C SER A 556 -22.85 37.64 -32.36
N ASP A 557 -23.22 36.77 -33.30
CA ASP A 557 -23.34 37.10 -34.73
C ASP A 557 -24.59 37.97 -35.06
N SER A 558 -25.26 38.54 -34.06
CA SER A 558 -26.56 39.23 -34.21
C SER A 558 -26.58 40.72 -33.84
N SER A 559 -25.48 41.32 -33.39
CA SER A 559 -25.51 42.71 -32.87
C SER A 559 -24.22 43.53 -33.02
N ASP A 560 -23.88 43.93 -34.23
CA ASP A 560 -23.13 45.17 -34.49
C ASP A 560 -24.09 46.37 -34.53
N ASP A 561 -23.85 47.43 -33.75
CA ASP A 561 -23.69 48.82 -34.26
C ASP A 561 -23.39 49.88 -33.15
N LYS A 562 -22.76 50.99 -33.57
CA LYS A 562 -22.70 52.35 -32.97
C LYS A 562 -21.76 52.67 -31.80
N GLN A 563 -21.40 53.96 -31.78
CA GLN A 563 -20.24 54.59 -31.12
C GLN A 563 -20.67 55.76 -30.21
N THR A 564 -19.83 56.20 -29.27
CA THR A 564 -19.26 57.59 -29.16
C THR A 564 -18.43 57.82 -27.87
N LYS A 565 -17.86 59.02 -27.68
CA LYS A 565 -16.83 59.39 -26.66
C LYS A 565 -17.21 60.66 -25.83
N PRO A 566 -16.45 61.06 -24.78
CA PRO A 566 -17.01 61.71 -23.56
C PRO A 566 -16.72 63.22 -23.38
N LYS A 567 -17.19 63.79 -22.25
CA LYS A 567 -16.77 65.10 -21.66
C LYS A 567 -16.89 65.13 -20.12
N ALA A 568 -16.48 66.22 -19.46
CA ALA A 568 -16.23 66.32 -18.00
C ALA A 568 -16.50 67.74 -17.41
N LYS A 569 -16.18 67.94 -16.11
CA LYS A 569 -16.29 69.16 -15.24
C LYS A 569 -17.70 69.45 -14.66
N ASP A 570 -17.90 70.15 -13.51
CA ASP A 570 -16.99 70.90 -12.61
C ASP A 570 -17.52 71.01 -11.14
N GLY A 571 -16.63 71.28 -10.16
CA GLY A 571 -16.84 72.10 -8.93
C GLY A 571 -17.83 71.69 -7.80
N THR A 572 -17.77 72.17 -6.53
CA THR A 572 -16.74 72.88 -5.72
C THR A 572 -17.04 72.69 -4.19
N LYS A 573 -16.11 73.05 -3.28
CA LYS A 573 -16.13 72.88 -1.80
C LYS A 573 -17.09 73.78 -1.00
N ALA A 574 -17.36 73.38 0.26
CA ALA A 574 -17.44 74.26 1.45
C ALA A 574 -16.85 73.53 2.70
N GLU A 575 -16.45 74.26 3.76
CA GLU A 575 -15.69 73.72 4.92
C GLU A 575 -16.18 74.30 6.27
N ASN A 576 -16.08 73.54 7.38
CA ASN A 576 -15.47 73.92 8.68
C ASN A 576 -15.90 73.01 9.87
N GLY A 577 -14.97 72.72 10.81
CA GLY A 577 -15.28 72.10 12.11
C GLY A 577 -14.19 71.17 12.68
N SER A 578 -13.47 71.61 13.71
CA SER A 578 -12.41 70.90 14.48
C SER A 578 -12.53 71.28 15.98
N PRO A 579 -11.80 70.69 16.97
CA PRO A 579 -10.72 69.68 16.89
C PRO A 579 -10.77 68.50 17.92
N GLY A 580 -10.09 67.39 17.62
CA GLY A 580 -9.54 66.43 18.62
C GLY A 580 -10.52 65.47 19.33
N THR A 581 -10.10 64.31 19.87
CA THR A 581 -8.85 63.52 19.74
C THR A 581 -9.12 62.04 20.01
N GLY A 582 -8.46 61.13 19.26
CA GLY A 582 -8.08 59.80 19.77
C GLY A 582 -8.72 58.57 19.11
N SER A 583 -7.86 57.66 18.63
CA SER A 583 -8.11 56.24 18.30
C SER A 583 -9.34 55.86 17.45
N SER A 584 -9.10 55.57 16.16
CA SER A 584 -9.87 54.56 15.42
C SER A 584 -8.96 53.81 14.43
N SER A 585 -9.21 52.52 14.24
CA SER A 585 -8.41 51.64 13.39
C SER A 585 -8.76 51.82 11.91
N SER A 586 -7.80 52.23 11.07
CA SER A 586 -8.04 52.44 9.64
C SER A 586 -7.96 51.15 8.81
N SER A 587 -9.04 50.37 8.79
CA SER A 587 -9.23 49.30 7.82
C SER A 587 -9.42 49.87 6.40
N ARG A 588 -8.36 49.87 5.59
CA ARG A 588 -8.47 50.01 4.13
C ARG A 588 -8.44 48.63 3.49
N PRO A 589 -9.34 48.30 2.54
CA PRO A 589 -9.16 47.12 1.70
C PRO A 589 -7.91 47.32 0.82
N PRO A 590 -7.06 46.29 0.64
CA PRO A 590 -5.91 46.39 -0.25
C PRO A 590 -6.38 46.56 -1.71
N LYS A 591 -5.57 47.25 -2.50
CA LYS A 591 -5.75 47.25 -3.97
C LYS A 591 -5.50 45.82 -4.48
N LYS A 592 -6.27 45.37 -5.48
CA LYS A 592 -6.03 44.07 -6.13
C LYS A 592 -4.55 43.93 -6.47
N ASN A 593 -3.97 42.77 -6.12
CA ASN A 593 -2.59 42.37 -6.38
C ASN A 593 -1.51 43.10 -5.54
N PHE A 594 -1.85 43.78 -4.44
CA PHE A 594 -0.84 44.32 -3.51
C PHE A 594 -0.64 43.39 -2.30
N VAL A 595 0.58 42.88 -2.14
CA VAL A 595 1.05 42.17 -0.93
C VAL A 595 2.13 43.02 -0.26
N GLU A 596 2.01 43.25 1.04
CA GLU A 596 3.05 43.93 1.81
C GLU A 596 4.17 42.93 2.16
N VAL A 597 5.31 43.06 1.49
CA VAL A 597 6.50 42.21 1.71
C VAL A 597 7.64 43.09 2.23
N THR A 598 8.10 42.83 3.46
CA THR A 598 9.11 43.66 4.14
C THR A 598 10.54 43.17 3.89
N GLU A 599 11.53 44.07 3.81
CA GLU A 599 12.95 43.66 3.81
C GLU A 599 13.31 43.18 5.22
N LEU A 600 13.92 42.00 5.35
CA LEU A 600 14.31 41.41 6.64
C LEU A 600 15.64 42.03 7.11
N THR A 601 15.54 43.22 7.70
CA THR A 601 16.65 44.00 8.26
C THR A 601 16.83 43.73 9.75
N ASP A 602 17.92 44.24 10.32
CA ASP A 602 18.17 44.30 11.76
C ASP A 602 16.96 44.80 12.58
N ILE A 603 16.25 45.82 12.08
CA ILE A 603 15.06 46.40 12.72
C ILE A 603 13.87 45.41 12.65
N THR A 604 13.56 44.87 11.46
CA THR A 604 12.36 44.03 11.26
C THR A 604 12.55 42.59 11.75
N TYR A 605 13.79 42.12 11.88
CA TYR A 605 14.13 40.78 12.35
C TYR A 605 13.58 40.46 13.74
N MET A 606 13.63 41.43 14.66
CA MET A 606 13.11 41.25 16.01
C MET A 606 11.58 41.10 16.03
N SER A 607 10.83 41.84 15.22
CA SER A 607 9.35 41.75 15.15
C SER A 607 8.87 40.58 14.29
N ASN A 608 9.50 40.39 13.12
CA ASN A 608 9.03 39.50 12.06
C ASN A 608 9.67 38.11 12.14
N LEU A 609 10.57 37.85 13.09
CA LEU A 609 11.07 36.50 13.35
C LEU A 609 11.15 36.19 14.85
N VAL A 610 12.02 36.87 15.61
CA VAL A 610 12.38 36.39 16.96
C VAL A 610 11.27 36.61 18.00
N LYS A 611 10.44 37.65 17.87
CA LYS A 611 9.30 37.94 18.76
C LYS A 611 7.94 37.67 18.10
N LEU A 612 7.88 36.82 17.08
CA LEU A 612 6.62 36.33 16.53
C LEU A 612 5.78 35.67 17.63
N ARG A 613 4.47 35.98 17.65
CA ARG A 613 3.51 35.36 18.58
C ARG A 613 3.39 33.85 18.29
N PRO A 614 3.06 33.01 19.29
CA PRO A 614 2.83 31.58 19.07
C PRO A 614 1.80 31.36 17.94
N GLY A 615 2.12 30.47 17.01
CA GLY A 615 1.28 30.18 15.84
C GLY A 615 1.49 31.09 14.62
N HIS A 616 2.25 32.18 14.73
CA HIS A 616 2.65 32.98 13.58
C HIS A 616 3.96 32.46 12.95
N MET A 617 4.12 32.71 11.64
CA MET A 617 5.24 32.24 10.83
C MET A 617 5.58 33.28 9.76
N ASN A 618 6.87 33.45 9.43
CA ASN A 618 7.30 34.41 8.41
C ASN A 618 7.84 33.67 7.18
N ILE A 619 7.32 34.01 6.01
CA ILE A 619 7.68 33.46 4.71
C ILE A 619 8.68 34.43 4.07
N VAL A 620 9.94 34.01 3.98
CA VAL A 620 11.07 34.85 3.55
C VAL A 620 11.55 34.39 2.18
N LEU A 621 11.35 35.24 1.16
CA LEU A 621 11.93 35.08 -0.17
C LEU A 621 13.41 35.47 -0.17
N VAL A 622 14.27 34.65 -0.78
CA VAL A 622 15.70 34.94 -0.95
C VAL A 622 15.95 35.51 -2.34
N LEU A 623 16.58 36.69 -2.41
CA LEU A 623 16.82 37.39 -3.68
C LEU A 623 18.13 38.19 -3.70
N THR A 624 18.52 38.61 -4.90
CA THR A 624 19.62 39.56 -5.18
C THR A 624 19.04 40.89 -5.67
N ASP A 625 19.79 42.00 -5.56
CA ASP A 625 19.31 43.30 -6.08
C ASP A 625 19.04 43.27 -7.59
N ALA A 626 19.74 42.40 -8.34
CA ALA A 626 19.50 42.16 -9.77
C ALA A 626 18.19 41.41 -10.08
N SER A 627 17.68 40.58 -9.16
CA SER A 627 16.47 39.78 -9.34
C SER A 627 15.24 40.33 -8.59
N LYS A 628 15.44 41.26 -7.66
CA LYS A 628 14.46 41.84 -6.72
C LYS A 628 13.09 42.11 -7.34
N ASN A 629 13.03 42.90 -8.41
CA ASN A 629 11.76 43.33 -9.01
C ASN A 629 10.98 42.19 -9.68
N ILE A 630 11.68 41.19 -10.25
CA ILE A 630 11.04 40.06 -10.94
C ILE A 630 10.52 39.06 -9.90
N LEU A 631 11.38 38.67 -8.95
CA LEU A 631 11.04 37.67 -7.95
C LEU A 631 10.01 38.18 -6.94
N LEU A 632 10.06 39.45 -6.49
CA LEU A 632 9.00 40.00 -5.62
C LEU A 632 7.64 40.05 -6.32
N SER A 633 7.61 40.40 -7.62
CA SER A 633 6.36 40.42 -8.40
C SER A 633 5.74 39.03 -8.54
N LYS A 634 6.54 38.00 -8.87
CA LYS A 634 6.06 36.62 -8.92
C LYS A 634 5.68 36.09 -7.54
N PHE A 635 6.52 36.28 -6.52
CA PHE A 635 6.26 35.87 -5.14
C PHE A 635 4.96 36.46 -4.59
N ALA A 636 4.75 37.77 -4.74
CA ALA A 636 3.51 38.44 -4.33
C ALA A 636 2.26 37.88 -5.03
N LYS A 637 2.39 37.39 -6.27
CA LYS A 637 1.31 36.70 -6.98
C LYS A 637 1.06 35.29 -6.41
N GLU A 638 2.11 34.49 -6.23
CA GLU A 638 2.02 33.12 -5.71
C GLU A 638 1.47 33.08 -4.28
N VAL A 639 1.87 34.02 -3.40
CA VAL A 639 1.41 34.04 -2.00
C VAL A 639 0.10 34.81 -1.79
N TYR A 640 -0.47 35.43 -2.83
CA TYR A 640 -1.61 36.36 -2.71
C TYR A 640 -2.82 35.74 -1.98
N SER A 641 -3.16 34.49 -2.30
CA SER A 641 -4.26 33.73 -1.67
C SER A 641 -4.07 33.55 -0.16
N PHE A 642 -2.83 33.47 0.32
CA PHE A 642 -2.49 33.24 1.72
C PHE A 642 -2.44 34.53 2.55
N THR A 643 -2.50 35.71 1.92
CA THR A 643 -2.43 37.02 2.61
C THR A 643 -3.63 37.34 3.49
N GLY A 644 -4.75 36.61 3.35
CA GLY A 644 -5.88 36.66 4.28
C GLY A 644 -5.57 36.06 5.67
N SER A 645 -4.46 35.35 5.83
CA SER A 645 -4.08 34.76 7.12
C SER A 645 -3.39 35.77 8.04
N LEU A 646 -4.02 36.07 9.18
CA LEU A 646 -3.42 36.88 10.25
C LEU A 646 -2.17 36.23 10.89
N THR A 647 -1.88 34.95 10.62
CA THR A 647 -0.71 34.25 11.18
C THR A 647 0.53 34.30 10.28
N LEU A 648 0.37 34.58 8.98
CA LEU A 648 1.48 34.62 8.03
C LEU A 648 2.02 36.05 7.86
N HIS A 649 3.33 36.18 7.95
CA HIS A 649 4.08 37.39 7.60
C HIS A 649 4.88 37.13 6.33
N PHE A 650 5.08 38.15 5.51
CA PHE A 650 5.84 38.04 4.26
C PHE A 650 7.03 38.99 4.27
N SER A 651 8.21 38.44 4.02
CA SER A 651 9.47 39.18 3.99
C SER A 651 10.34 38.76 2.82
N PHE A 652 11.40 39.53 2.54
CA PHE A 652 12.48 39.08 1.67
C PHE A 652 13.85 39.37 2.30
N LEU A 653 14.81 38.49 2.02
CA LEU A 653 16.20 38.61 2.39
C LEU A 653 17.03 38.91 1.14
N ASN A 654 17.75 40.03 1.16
CA ASN A 654 18.73 40.33 0.13
C ASN A 654 20.07 39.63 0.43
N ILE A 655 20.42 38.62 -0.37
CA ILE A 655 21.61 37.79 -0.18
C ILE A 655 22.92 38.56 -0.48
N ASP A 656 22.86 39.62 -1.30
CA ASP A 656 24.01 40.49 -1.57
C ASP A 656 24.44 41.27 -0.32
N LYS A 657 23.49 41.54 0.59
CA LYS A 657 23.72 42.20 1.88
C LYS A 657 23.92 41.23 3.05
N HIS A 658 23.23 40.09 3.03
CA HIS A 658 23.03 39.24 4.22
C HIS A 658 23.45 37.76 4.05
N SER A 659 24.34 37.47 3.09
CA SER A 659 24.81 36.11 2.80
C SER A 659 25.35 35.33 4.01
N GLN A 660 26.05 35.99 4.94
CA GLN A 660 26.56 35.33 6.16
C GLN A 660 25.45 34.82 7.09
N TRP A 661 24.29 35.51 7.15
CA TRP A 661 23.14 35.06 7.92
C TRP A 661 22.52 33.80 7.32
N MET A 662 22.40 33.73 5.99
CA MET A 662 21.89 32.54 5.28
C MET A 662 22.80 31.32 5.53
N ASN A 663 24.11 31.46 5.33
CA ASN A 663 25.05 30.36 5.55
C ASN A 663 24.96 29.85 7.00
N THR A 664 24.94 30.75 7.99
CA THR A 664 24.77 30.37 9.41
C THR A 664 23.44 29.67 9.67
N LEU A 665 22.35 30.08 9.02
CA LEU A 665 21.04 29.45 9.19
C LEU A 665 21.04 28.00 8.67
N LEU A 666 21.71 27.76 7.54
CA LEU A 666 21.82 26.42 6.94
C LEU A 666 22.84 25.54 7.70
N GLU A 667 23.93 26.12 8.23
CA GLU A 667 24.83 25.46 9.18
C GLU A 667 24.10 25.03 10.46
N TYR A 668 23.16 25.84 10.96
CA TYR A 668 22.33 25.50 12.12
C TYR A 668 21.21 24.50 11.80
N ALA A 669 20.97 24.21 10.51
CA ALA A 669 20.03 23.23 10.00
C ALA A 669 20.78 22.10 9.24
N GLN A 670 21.91 21.64 9.77
CA GLN A 670 22.87 20.73 9.09
C GLN A 670 22.25 19.44 8.53
N ASP A 671 21.18 18.90 9.11
CA ASP A 671 20.45 17.74 8.58
C ASP A 671 19.72 18.02 7.24
N ALA A 672 19.54 19.30 6.87
CA ALA A 672 18.79 19.72 5.68
C ALA A 672 19.62 19.76 4.38
N THR A 673 20.96 19.67 4.48
CA THR A 673 21.89 19.90 3.36
C THR A 673 22.66 18.65 2.93
N GLN A 674 22.72 17.60 3.75
CA GLN A 674 23.53 16.40 3.49
C GLN A 674 22.92 15.39 2.49
N ILE A 675 21.82 15.72 1.81
CA ILE A 675 21.13 14.80 0.87
C ILE A 675 21.56 15.03 -0.60
N ASP A 676 22.06 16.22 -0.93
CA ASP A 676 22.39 16.62 -2.31
C ASP A 676 23.89 17.02 -2.42
N ALA A 677 24.80 16.16 -1.93
CA ALA A 677 26.24 16.44 -1.83
C ALA A 677 27.14 15.44 -2.57
N ASP A 678 26.56 14.49 -3.30
CA ASP A 678 27.25 13.76 -4.37
C ASP A 678 27.08 14.54 -5.69
N GLU A 679 28.14 14.59 -6.51
CA GLU A 679 28.25 15.33 -7.79
C GLU A 679 28.27 16.88 -7.74
N ASP A 680 29.42 17.47 -7.36
CA ASP A 680 30.06 18.51 -8.19
C ASP A 680 31.59 18.59 -7.97
N ASP A 681 32.30 19.24 -8.88
CA ASP A 681 33.77 19.30 -8.99
C ASP A 681 34.45 20.28 -8.00
N GLY A 682 35.77 20.17 -7.86
CA GLY A 682 36.63 20.92 -6.94
C GLY A 682 36.80 22.41 -7.27
N GLY A 683 35.71 23.17 -7.25
CA GLY A 683 35.70 24.63 -7.44
C GLY A 683 35.20 25.38 -6.20
N ASN A 684 35.78 26.56 -5.92
CA ASN A 684 35.38 27.43 -4.80
C ASN A 684 34.08 28.21 -5.12
N HIS A 685 32.98 27.49 -5.35
CA HIS A 685 31.71 28.05 -5.82
C HIS A 685 30.77 28.48 -4.68
N LYS A 686 30.41 29.76 -4.68
CA LYS A 686 29.39 30.34 -3.79
C LYS A 686 28.00 29.88 -4.25
N MET A 687 27.34 29.04 -3.45
CA MET A 687 25.95 28.58 -3.66
C MET A 687 24.97 29.74 -3.99
N ASP A 688 24.17 29.57 -5.04
CA ASP A 688 23.13 30.53 -5.42
C ASP A 688 21.78 30.23 -4.76
N TYR A 689 21.53 30.87 -3.62
CA TYR A 689 20.24 30.81 -2.92
C TYR A 689 19.15 31.70 -3.56
N THR A 690 19.42 32.40 -4.67
CA THR A 690 18.42 33.27 -5.31
C THR A 690 17.18 32.46 -5.72
N GLY A 691 15.99 32.89 -5.28
CA GLY A 691 14.72 32.20 -5.55
C GLY A 691 14.35 31.10 -4.54
N TYR A 692 15.16 30.86 -3.50
CA TYR A 692 14.77 30.01 -2.37
C TYR A 692 13.68 30.71 -1.54
N VAL A 693 12.81 29.94 -0.90
CA VAL A 693 11.82 30.48 0.07
C VAL A 693 11.92 29.71 1.39
N LEU A 694 11.91 30.44 2.50
CA LEU A 694 12.02 29.92 3.86
C LEU A 694 10.74 30.21 4.65
N ALA A 695 10.11 29.20 5.24
CA ALA A 695 9.02 29.41 6.20
C ALA A 695 9.55 29.25 7.62
N LEU A 696 9.66 30.37 8.35
CA LEU A 696 10.37 30.47 9.63
C LEU A 696 9.40 30.59 10.81
N ASN A 697 9.39 29.59 11.70
CA ASN A 697 8.55 29.60 12.90
C ASN A 697 9.35 30.08 14.13
N GLY A 698 9.33 31.40 14.36
CA GLY A 698 10.10 32.07 15.41
C GLY A 698 10.02 31.40 16.79
N HIS A 699 8.80 31.03 17.21
CA HIS A 699 8.50 30.46 18.53
C HIS A 699 8.94 28.98 18.66
N LYS A 700 8.70 28.14 17.66
CA LYS A 700 9.06 26.71 17.69
C LYS A 700 10.48 26.43 17.16
N LYS A 701 11.22 27.46 16.74
CA LYS A 701 12.59 27.38 16.21
C LYS A 701 12.79 26.29 15.14
N TYR A 702 11.95 26.31 14.12
CA TYR A 702 12.17 25.51 12.92
C TYR A 702 11.99 26.34 11.65
N LEU A 703 12.57 25.84 10.57
CA LEU A 703 12.33 26.30 9.21
C LEU A 703 11.80 25.17 8.32
N CYS A 704 10.92 25.49 7.37
CA CYS A 704 10.68 24.66 6.19
C CYS A 704 11.35 25.35 4.99
N LEU A 705 11.91 24.57 4.06
CA LEU A 705 12.64 25.07 2.90
C LEU A 705 11.92 24.75 1.58
N PHE A 706 11.86 25.73 0.68
CA PHE A 706 11.55 25.59 -0.74
C PHE A 706 12.84 25.76 -1.55
N LYS A 707 13.22 24.74 -2.31
CA LYS A 707 14.25 24.83 -3.36
C LYS A 707 13.56 25.07 -4.72
N PRO A 708 14.07 25.98 -5.57
CA PRO A 708 13.56 26.17 -6.92
C PRO A 708 13.85 24.94 -7.78
N VAL A 709 12.82 24.31 -8.36
CA VAL A 709 12.99 23.14 -9.25
C VAL A 709 13.11 23.61 -10.69
N TYR A 710 14.26 23.38 -11.32
CA TYR A 710 14.48 23.72 -12.73
C TYR A 710 13.96 22.60 -13.64
N THR A 711 12.76 22.77 -14.19
CA THR A 711 12.26 21.93 -15.28
C THR A 711 13.02 22.26 -16.57
N GLY A 712 13.89 21.35 -17.00
CA GLY A 712 14.71 21.47 -18.22
C GLY A 712 13.92 21.31 -19.51
N GLU A 713 12.87 22.11 -19.70
CA GLU A 713 12.17 22.23 -20.98
C GLU A 713 12.95 23.18 -21.90
N ASP A 714 13.91 22.61 -22.65
CA ASP A 714 14.42 23.26 -23.84
C ASP A 714 13.27 23.44 -24.85
N LEU A 715 13.10 24.66 -25.35
CA LEU A 715 12.05 25.02 -26.31
C LEU A 715 12.42 24.55 -27.73
N GLU A 716 12.44 23.24 -27.93
CA GLU A 716 12.35 22.68 -29.29
C GLU A 716 10.99 23.06 -29.89
N GLY A 717 11.02 23.55 -31.13
CA GLY A 717 9.90 24.28 -31.71
C GLY A 717 8.76 23.38 -32.17
N LYS A 718 7.53 23.89 -32.09
CA LYS A 718 6.41 23.37 -32.88
C LYS A 718 6.74 23.50 -34.38
N SER A 719 7.16 22.41 -35.01
CA SER A 719 7.17 22.29 -36.46
C SER A 719 5.74 22.01 -36.95
N SER A 720 5.05 23.04 -37.44
CA SER A 720 3.92 22.83 -38.35
C SER A 720 4.43 22.37 -39.72
N GLU A 721 3.58 21.65 -40.45
CA GLU A 721 3.86 21.14 -41.79
C GLU A 721 4.05 22.28 -42.79
N ASP A 722 5.00 22.13 -43.74
CA ASP A 722 4.72 22.32 -45.17
C ASP A 722 5.86 21.82 -46.09
N GLU A 723 5.45 21.45 -47.32
CA GLU A 723 6.16 21.27 -48.60
C GLU A 723 7.68 21.58 -48.74
N GLY A 724 8.42 20.79 -49.56
CA GLY A 724 9.75 21.25 -50.05
C GLY A 724 10.85 20.27 -50.53
N SER A 725 10.55 19.35 -51.46
CA SER A 725 11.46 18.83 -52.52
C SER A 725 13.02 18.69 -52.33
N THR A 726 13.50 17.47 -52.60
CA THR A 726 14.73 17.12 -53.38
C THR A 726 16.17 17.44 -52.89
N SER A 727 16.89 16.36 -52.52
CA SER A 727 18.25 15.97 -52.97
C SER A 727 19.48 16.90 -52.84
N GLY A 728 20.60 16.36 -52.33
CA GLY A 728 21.94 16.71 -52.85
C GLY A 728 23.16 16.63 -51.93
N GLY A 729 23.99 15.59 -52.11
CA GLY A 729 25.47 15.69 -52.18
C GLY A 729 26.31 16.44 -51.11
N ARG A 730 27.01 15.66 -50.28
CA ARG A 730 28.43 15.79 -49.85
C ARG A 730 29.16 17.14 -50.09
N SER A 731 29.83 17.68 -49.05
CA SER A 731 31.31 17.90 -49.01
C SER A 731 31.80 18.70 -47.77
N ARG A 732 33.13 18.73 -47.54
CA ARG A 732 33.82 19.43 -46.43
C ARG A 732 34.72 20.56 -46.94
N SER A 733 34.63 21.76 -46.36
CA SER A 733 35.70 22.78 -46.22
C SER A 733 35.17 24.00 -45.43
N SER A 734 35.89 24.88 -44.72
CA SER A 734 37.31 25.08 -44.32
C SER A 734 37.88 26.48 -44.65
N SER A 735 37.38 27.55 -44.02
CA SER A 735 38.12 28.76 -43.58
C SER A 735 37.16 29.65 -42.77
N ARG A 736 37.47 30.10 -41.54
CA ARG A 736 38.32 31.27 -41.20
C ARG A 736 37.99 32.54 -41.99
N ASP A 737 37.42 33.53 -41.32
CA ASP A 737 38.13 34.78 -40.97
C ASP A 737 37.45 35.51 -39.80
N ASP A 738 38.18 36.41 -39.14
CA ASP A 738 37.80 37.07 -37.88
C ASP A 738 37.07 38.41 -38.06
N HIS A 739 36.01 38.66 -37.29
CA HIS A 739 35.74 39.97 -36.66
C HIS A 739 34.63 39.90 -35.57
N PRO A 740 34.55 40.88 -34.64
CA PRO A 740 34.17 40.62 -33.25
C PRO A 740 32.67 40.41 -33.00
N SER A 741 32.34 39.36 -32.24
CA SER A 741 30.96 39.05 -31.86
C SER A 741 30.37 40.09 -30.90
N ARG A 742 29.31 40.79 -31.32
CA ARG A 742 28.57 41.81 -30.56
C ARG A 742 27.68 41.21 -29.45
N LYS A 743 28.28 40.50 -28.48
CA LYS A 743 27.59 39.85 -27.35
C LYS A 743 27.08 40.87 -26.31
N SER A 744 25.81 41.27 -26.40
CA SER A 744 25.16 42.03 -25.32
C SER A 744 23.67 41.73 -25.07
N ASN A 745 22.88 41.37 -26.10
CA ASN A 745 21.42 41.27 -25.94
C ASN A 745 20.86 39.84 -25.78
N ARG A 746 21.46 38.81 -26.41
CA ARG A 746 20.88 37.44 -26.41
C ARG A 746 21.11 36.65 -25.12
N SER A 747 22.08 37.04 -24.28
CA SER A 747 22.32 36.42 -22.97
C SER A 747 21.36 36.92 -21.89
N ARG A 748 20.98 38.21 -21.92
CA ARG A 748 20.07 38.81 -20.94
C ARG A 748 18.66 38.20 -20.98
N SER A 749 18.15 37.88 -22.16
CA SER A 749 16.82 37.26 -22.33
C SER A 749 16.73 35.86 -21.71
N ILE A 750 17.79 35.07 -21.83
CA ILE A 750 17.85 33.70 -21.30
C ILE A 750 17.88 33.73 -19.78
N SER A 751 18.75 34.54 -19.16
CA SER A 751 18.80 34.61 -17.70
C SER A 751 17.52 35.17 -17.08
N THR A 752 16.82 36.12 -17.74
CA THR A 752 15.50 36.57 -17.25
C THR A 752 14.41 35.51 -17.33
N LEU A 753 14.44 34.61 -18.34
CA LEU A 753 13.52 33.48 -18.43
C LEU A 753 13.78 32.46 -17.31
N GLN A 754 15.05 32.11 -17.07
CA GLN A 754 15.43 31.19 -15.99
C GLN A 754 15.04 31.73 -14.60
N ILE A 755 15.21 33.03 -14.35
CA ILE A 755 14.74 33.68 -13.10
C ILE A 755 13.21 33.63 -12.99
N HIS A 756 12.49 33.74 -14.11
CA HIS A 756 11.02 33.70 -14.12
C HIS A 756 10.45 32.35 -13.66
N HIS A 757 11.17 31.24 -13.86
CA HIS A 757 10.69 29.90 -13.49
C HIS A 757 11.04 29.49 -12.05
N LYS A 758 12.00 30.15 -11.38
CA LYS A 758 12.46 29.74 -10.03
C LYS A 758 11.37 29.63 -8.95
N LEU A 759 10.23 30.33 -9.07
CA LEU A 759 9.12 30.25 -8.11
C LEU A 759 7.89 29.46 -8.62
N ASP A 760 8.03 28.66 -9.68
CA ASP A 760 6.93 27.75 -10.06
C ASP A 760 6.69 26.67 -9.00
N ARG A 761 5.42 26.28 -8.82
CA ARG A 761 4.93 25.37 -7.76
C ARG A 761 5.07 25.92 -6.32
N LEU A 762 5.45 27.19 -6.13
CA LEU A 762 5.49 27.80 -4.79
C LEU A 762 4.10 27.81 -4.12
N GLY A 763 3.02 28.03 -4.90
CA GLY A 763 1.64 27.89 -4.40
C GLY A 763 1.38 26.53 -3.73
N LEU A 764 1.69 25.41 -4.40
CA LEU A 764 1.49 24.05 -3.85
C LEU A 764 2.37 23.77 -2.62
N TRP A 765 3.57 24.36 -2.57
CA TRP A 765 4.42 24.27 -1.37
C TRP A 765 3.83 25.06 -0.20
N MET A 766 3.20 26.22 -0.45
CA MET A 766 2.46 26.99 0.55
C MET A 766 1.19 26.26 1.05
N GLU A 767 0.50 25.50 0.21
CA GLU A 767 -0.63 24.65 0.63
C GLU A 767 -0.15 23.56 1.60
N ARG A 768 0.88 22.80 1.22
CA ARG A 768 1.51 21.78 2.07
C ARG A 768 2.12 22.33 3.36
N LEU A 769 2.59 23.58 3.33
CA LEU A 769 3.04 24.29 4.53
C LEU A 769 1.90 24.53 5.52
N MET A 770 0.70 24.88 5.02
CA MET A 770 -0.49 25.14 5.84
C MET A 770 -1.17 23.86 6.35
N GLU A 771 -1.15 22.78 5.57
CA GLU A 771 -1.47 21.42 6.06
C GLU A 771 -0.46 20.94 7.13
N GLY A 772 0.75 21.48 7.09
CA GLY A 772 1.87 21.08 7.95
C GLY A 772 2.59 19.81 7.49
N THR A 773 2.39 19.36 6.24
CA THR A 773 2.96 18.13 5.64
C THR A 773 4.41 18.27 5.15
N LEU A 774 5.02 19.46 5.28
CA LEU A 774 6.42 19.71 4.94
C LEU A 774 7.40 19.28 6.04
N PRO A 775 8.64 18.88 5.68
CA PRO A 775 9.72 18.64 6.64
C PRO A 775 10.09 19.94 7.38
N ARG A 776 10.40 19.80 8.67
CA ARG A 776 10.69 20.91 9.60
C ARG A 776 12.09 20.71 10.17
N TYR A 777 13.01 21.57 9.76
CA TYR A 777 14.39 21.56 10.23
C TYR A 777 14.48 22.44 11.49
N TYR A 778 14.61 21.81 12.65
CA TYR A 778 14.73 22.51 13.93
C TYR A 778 16.15 23.05 14.11
N ILE A 779 16.26 24.28 14.63
CA ILE A 779 17.54 24.95 14.86
C ILE A 779 17.72 25.30 16.35
N PRO A 780 18.94 25.23 16.90
CA PRO A 780 19.18 25.53 18.33
C PRO A 780 18.86 26.99 18.69
N ALA A 781 19.19 27.92 17.80
CA ALA A 781 18.88 29.34 17.91
C ALA A 781 18.76 29.96 16.51
N TRP A 782 18.06 31.10 16.42
CA TRP A 782 18.16 31.96 15.25
C TRP A 782 19.55 32.63 15.21
N PRO A 783 20.18 32.85 14.04
CA PRO A 783 21.48 33.51 13.97
C PRO A 783 21.48 34.94 14.53
N GLY A 784 22.66 35.46 14.85
CA GLY A 784 22.80 36.78 15.48
C GLY A 784 22.37 37.96 14.58
N LEU A 785 21.93 39.06 15.21
CA LEU A 785 21.52 40.30 14.53
C LEU A 785 22.69 40.95 13.77
N ASP A 786 23.89 40.78 14.34
CA ASP A 786 25.20 41.16 13.80
C ASP A 786 25.45 40.61 12.39
N LYS A 787 24.89 39.44 12.06
CA LYS A 787 25.00 38.80 10.73
C LYS A 787 24.03 39.39 9.69
N ILE A 788 23.09 40.23 10.11
CA ILE A 788 22.18 40.98 9.23
C ILE A 788 22.62 42.45 9.10
N THR A 789 23.14 43.07 10.17
CA THR A 789 23.76 44.40 10.05
C THR A 789 25.00 44.33 9.15
N PRO A 790 25.09 45.07 8.04
CA PRO A 790 26.33 45.17 7.30
C PRO A 790 27.40 45.86 8.17
N SER A 791 28.61 45.31 8.17
CA SER A 791 29.77 46.00 8.75
C SER A 791 29.98 47.34 8.06
N LYS A 792 30.08 48.42 8.86
CA LYS A 792 30.42 49.76 8.37
C LYS A 792 31.89 49.89 7.99
#